data_AF-A0A817RFM4-F1
#
_entry.id   AF-A0A817RFM4-F1
#
_cell.length_a   1.000
_cell.length_b   1.000
_cell.length_c   1.000
_cell.angle_alpha   90.00
_cell.angle_beta   90.00
_cell.angle_gamma   90.00
#
_symmetry.space_group_name_H-M   'P 1'
#
loop_
_entity.id
_entity.type
_entity.pdbx_description
1 polymer ?
#
loop_
_entity_poly.entity_id
_entity_poly.type
_entity_poly.pdbx_seq_one_letter_code
_entity_poly.pdbx_strand_id
1 'polypeptide(L)'
;MVIAHHIVNKIAVYLGDGDGTFISQTIYSTGSYSSPYMVTVGDFNNDYRLDIAVANFGSNNIGIFHGFGNGSFASQTELSTDSSRPIAIIAVDFNNDSLLDIATANYGTHSISIFYGNNDGNFWSPIMYSTGYDSLPSSLAAGDFNNDNYLDLAIANYGTNNVGVLFGNSNRSFEKQITFSTDYGSHPYSIAVGDFNHDALLDIAVANHGTTQIGVFLSNGNKTFTNQTTYSIDSASPYSIGVGDFNQDNRLDLLVTNNGTNNIGVFLGYGNGAFAKPLTYSTGSFSSLSFAIGDFNKDHRLDIIVVNNDTDSIDILLGYFEGFLNQRTYSTGFNPLSVIVGDFNNDAQLDIVITNSDNNTVSVLLGYGNSSFTNQMTYLTGTYPYCVAVGDFNNDTKLDIVVTNSGNNTVSILLGYGNGSFANHMTYATGFQPSSVAVDDFNNDNQLDIVVTNSGEDTVSVLLGYGNSSFANQMTYLTGAYPYSVALGDFNNDTRLDIVVTNSGDNMVSILLGYGNGSFENQRTYLTEAYPCSVAVGDFNNDARLDIVVVNQQNADVSVFLGYGDGSFANQVTYSTGFRPSSVVVGDFNNDTQLDIVVTNSGNNTVSVLLGYGNGSFTDQMMYATGLKPLSVAVGDFNNDTRLDIVVANSGDHNASVLLQYNRGSLRSEITYASGDGSILRCVAVGDLNNDTLLDIVVANYGTNNVGVLLGYGNGTFRSQMTLSTGLNSHPVSVTISDFNGDTQLDIAVANFGRKSVEMLLGNGNEAFASERSYEIDFGCAPLVVASGDFNNDRRSEIRLYKYYVTKLGFNVQNLLLFIFSSTTILSPSFG
;
A
#
# COMPACT_ATOMS: atom_id res chain seq x y z
N MET A 1 10.83 -11.64 2.70
CA MET A 1 10.95 -11.80 1.23
C MET A 1 12.14 -10.98 0.70
N VAL A 2 12.82 -11.44 -0.35
CA VAL A 2 13.91 -10.71 -1.01
C VAL A 2 13.73 -10.84 -2.53
N ILE A 3 13.88 -9.75 -3.27
CA ILE A 3 13.71 -9.72 -4.74
C ILE A 3 14.97 -9.18 -5.41
N ALA A 4 15.44 -9.85 -6.47
CA ALA A 4 16.56 -9.41 -7.29
C ALA A 4 16.09 -8.58 -8.49
N HIS A 5 16.60 -7.35 -8.63
CA HIS A 5 16.27 -6.45 -9.74
C HIS A 5 17.43 -6.39 -10.74
N HIS A 6 17.54 -7.44 -11.56
CA HIS A 6 18.59 -7.68 -12.55
C HIS A 6 19.02 -6.46 -13.40
N ILE A 7 18.05 -5.62 -13.83
CA ILE A 7 18.32 -4.47 -14.72
C ILE A 7 18.93 -3.27 -13.97
N VAL A 8 18.58 -3.08 -12.69
CA VAL A 8 19.01 -1.91 -11.88
C VAL A 8 20.06 -2.24 -10.83
N ASN A 9 20.65 -3.44 -10.89
CA ASN A 9 21.82 -3.87 -10.11
C ASN A 9 21.62 -3.81 -8.58
N LYS A 10 20.43 -4.22 -8.13
CA LYS A 10 19.96 -4.08 -6.75
C LYS A 10 19.20 -5.32 -6.29
N ILE A 11 19.23 -5.61 -4.99
CA ILE A 11 18.19 -6.39 -4.32
C ILE A 11 17.28 -5.46 -3.52
N ALA A 12 16.01 -5.83 -3.41
CA ALA A 12 15.04 -5.21 -2.54
C ALA A 12 14.68 -6.22 -1.44
N VAL A 13 14.89 -5.82 -0.18
CA VAL A 13 14.57 -6.67 0.98
C VAL A 13 13.27 -6.19 1.62
N TYR A 14 12.30 -7.08 1.61
CA TYR A 14 10.97 -6.91 2.18
C TYR A 14 10.92 -7.81 3.42
N LEU A 15 11.37 -7.31 4.56
CA LEU A 15 11.31 -8.07 5.83
C LEU A 15 9.83 -8.33 6.12
N GLY A 16 9.42 -9.52 6.55
CA GLY A 16 8.00 -9.81 6.79
C GLY A 16 7.67 -9.75 8.28
N ASP A 17 6.57 -9.10 8.66
CA ASP A 17 6.25 -8.79 10.06
C ASP A 17 5.66 -9.99 10.85
N GLY A 18 5.99 -11.21 10.40
CA GLY A 18 5.27 -12.44 10.70
C GLY A 18 3.94 -12.56 9.94
N ASP A 19 3.78 -11.77 8.88
CA ASP A 19 2.52 -11.09 8.68
C ASP A 19 1.80 -11.40 7.36
N GLY A 20 2.51 -11.41 6.23
CA GLY A 20 1.89 -11.32 4.91
C GLY A 20 2.14 -9.93 4.35
N THR A 21 2.04 -8.91 5.21
CA THR A 21 2.75 -7.67 5.02
C THR A 21 4.27 -7.83 5.25
N PHE A 22 5.01 -6.79 4.84
CA PHE A 22 6.46 -6.66 4.82
C PHE A 22 7.01 -5.21 5.00
N ILE A 23 7.75 -4.93 6.05
CA ILE A 23 8.66 -3.76 6.22
C ILE A 23 9.26 -3.23 4.90
N SER A 24 9.34 -1.90 4.80
CA SER A 24 9.58 -1.16 3.55
C SER A 24 10.82 -1.59 2.78
N GLN A 25 10.64 -1.81 1.46
CA GLN A 25 11.66 -2.46 0.63
C GLN A 25 13.00 -1.73 0.76
N THR A 26 13.91 -2.33 1.52
CA THR A 26 15.21 -1.74 1.79
C THR A 26 16.11 -2.16 0.64
N ILE A 27 16.45 -1.20 -0.22
CA ILE A 27 17.07 -1.46 -1.51
C ILE A 27 18.60 -1.39 -1.39
N TYR A 28 19.23 -2.56 -1.37
CA TYR A 28 20.68 -2.69 -1.35
C TYR A 28 21.23 -2.76 -2.78
N SER A 29 22.25 -1.97 -3.08
CA SER A 29 23.01 -2.07 -4.33
C SER A 29 23.91 -3.30 -4.27
N THR A 30 23.91 -4.13 -5.32
CA THR A 30 24.81 -5.30 -5.42
C THR A 30 26.06 -5.03 -6.26
N GLY A 31 26.36 -3.75 -6.51
CA GLY A 31 27.51 -3.29 -7.28
C GLY A 31 27.15 -2.74 -8.67
N SER A 32 28.09 -2.09 -9.35
CA SER A 32 27.85 -1.62 -10.72
C SER A 32 27.96 -2.77 -11.72
N TYR A 33 26.96 -2.92 -12.61
CA TYR A 33 26.88 -4.02 -13.60
C TYR A 33 26.85 -5.43 -12.98
N SER A 34 26.38 -5.56 -11.74
CA SER A 34 26.30 -6.82 -11.03
C SER A 34 25.25 -7.78 -11.60
N SER A 35 24.13 -7.26 -12.11
CA SER A 35 22.99 -8.03 -12.63
C SER A 35 22.59 -9.21 -11.72
N PRO A 36 22.02 -8.94 -10.53
CA PRO A 36 21.61 -9.98 -9.60
C PRO A 36 20.51 -10.84 -10.21
N TYR A 37 20.68 -12.17 -10.12
CA TYR A 37 19.84 -13.15 -10.81
C TYR A 37 19.01 -14.01 -9.85
N MET A 38 19.60 -14.42 -8.72
CA MET A 38 18.92 -15.21 -7.68
C MET A 38 19.46 -14.82 -6.28
N VAL A 39 18.64 -15.03 -5.25
CA VAL A 39 18.95 -14.75 -3.85
C VAL A 39 18.63 -15.95 -2.97
N THR A 40 19.35 -16.10 -1.86
CA THR A 40 19.03 -17.03 -0.78
C THR A 40 19.31 -16.37 0.59
N VAL A 41 18.77 -16.93 1.67
CA VAL A 41 18.73 -16.33 3.01
C VAL A 41 19.09 -17.38 4.04
N GLY A 42 19.93 -17.04 5.02
CA GLY A 42 20.38 -17.94 6.08
C GLY A 42 21.37 -17.25 7.01
N ASP A 43 21.68 -17.81 8.17
CA ASP A 43 22.75 -17.29 9.03
C ASP A 43 24.11 -17.76 8.50
N PHE A 44 24.89 -16.85 7.91
CA PHE A 44 26.20 -17.16 7.31
C PHE A 44 27.38 -16.83 8.22
N ASN A 45 27.14 -16.25 9.40
CA ASN A 45 28.18 -15.83 10.33
C ASN A 45 28.04 -16.45 11.74
N ASN A 46 26.93 -17.15 12.01
CA ASN A 46 26.52 -17.77 13.27
C ASN A 46 26.35 -16.80 14.46
N ASP A 47 25.90 -15.56 14.20
CA ASP A 47 25.47 -14.62 15.26
C ASP A 47 23.96 -14.68 15.59
N TYR A 48 23.26 -15.70 15.06
CA TYR A 48 21.83 -16.01 15.22
C TYR A 48 20.90 -15.02 14.51
N ARG A 49 21.31 -14.53 13.34
CA ARG A 49 20.57 -13.59 12.50
C ARG A 49 20.58 -14.06 11.05
N LEU A 50 19.57 -13.64 10.29
CA LEU A 50 19.49 -13.96 8.87
C LEU A 50 20.32 -12.97 8.04
N ASP A 51 21.28 -13.50 7.30
CA ASP A 51 22.06 -12.86 6.25
C ASP A 51 21.43 -13.17 4.86
N ILE A 52 21.85 -12.45 3.82
CA ILE A 52 21.42 -12.68 2.43
C ILE A 52 22.63 -12.95 1.54
N ALA A 53 22.54 -13.96 0.67
CA ALA A 53 23.52 -14.22 -0.39
C ALA A 53 22.89 -14.02 -1.77
N VAL A 54 23.60 -13.32 -2.67
CA VAL A 54 23.11 -12.92 -3.99
C VAL A 54 24.02 -13.41 -5.11
N ALA A 55 23.47 -14.14 -6.09
CA ALA A 55 24.17 -14.49 -7.32
C ALA A 55 24.18 -13.30 -8.29
N ASN A 56 25.33 -12.63 -8.43
CA ASN A 56 25.52 -11.51 -9.35
C ASN A 56 26.17 -11.98 -10.67
N PHE A 57 25.34 -12.20 -11.69
CA PHE A 57 25.73 -12.76 -12.98
C PHE A 57 26.74 -11.88 -13.75
N GLY A 58 26.59 -10.56 -13.67
CA GLY A 58 27.38 -9.59 -14.42
C GLY A 58 28.76 -9.29 -13.81
N SER A 59 28.86 -9.24 -12.48
CA SER A 59 30.12 -9.01 -11.76
C SER A 59 30.95 -10.27 -11.52
N ASN A 60 30.37 -11.48 -11.63
CA ASN A 60 31.02 -12.77 -11.33
C ASN A 60 31.41 -12.89 -9.84
N ASN A 61 30.50 -12.50 -8.94
CA ASN A 61 30.66 -12.66 -7.50
C ASN A 61 29.35 -13.16 -6.86
N ILE A 62 29.48 -13.70 -5.65
CA ILE A 62 28.37 -13.78 -4.70
C ILE A 62 28.50 -12.60 -3.73
N GLY A 63 27.45 -11.77 -3.64
CA GLY A 63 27.37 -10.71 -2.64
C GLY A 63 26.74 -11.23 -1.36
N ILE A 64 27.48 -11.22 -0.24
CA ILE A 64 26.98 -11.58 1.10
C ILE A 64 26.66 -10.30 1.87
N PHE A 65 25.39 -10.13 2.23
CA PHE A 65 24.90 -9.04 3.07
C PHE A 65 24.64 -9.62 4.46
N HIS A 66 25.50 -9.29 5.44
CA HIS A 66 25.32 -9.77 6.82
C HIS A 66 24.27 -8.94 7.56
N GLY A 67 23.31 -9.58 8.21
CA GLY A 67 22.16 -8.96 8.87
C GLY A 67 22.47 -8.52 10.30
N PHE A 68 22.06 -7.31 10.66
CA PHE A 68 22.17 -6.80 12.03
C PHE A 68 21.03 -7.29 12.95
N GLY A 69 20.12 -8.15 12.45
CA GLY A 69 19.08 -8.84 13.22
C GLY A 69 17.81 -8.02 13.41
N ASN A 70 17.88 -6.71 13.20
CA ASN A 70 16.75 -5.80 12.97
C ASN A 70 16.32 -5.75 11.49
N GLY A 71 16.81 -6.69 10.66
CA GLY A 71 16.55 -6.74 9.22
C GLY A 71 17.24 -5.66 8.38
N SER A 72 18.06 -4.78 8.96
CA SER A 72 19.04 -4.03 8.17
C SER A 72 20.31 -4.86 7.97
N PHE A 73 21.02 -4.64 6.86
CA PHE A 73 22.19 -5.43 6.46
C PHE A 73 23.42 -4.55 6.22
N ALA A 74 24.60 -5.13 6.44
CA ALA A 74 25.88 -4.55 6.08
C ALA A 74 26.02 -4.41 4.54
N SER A 75 26.88 -3.48 4.09
CA SER A 75 27.32 -3.42 2.69
C SER A 75 28.01 -4.74 2.29
N GLN A 76 27.72 -5.25 1.08
CA GLN A 76 28.11 -6.61 0.71
C GLN A 76 29.61 -6.93 0.87
N THR A 77 29.88 -8.10 1.44
CA THR A 77 31.15 -8.80 1.32
C THR A 77 31.14 -9.58 0.01
N GLU A 78 32.09 -9.36 -0.89
CA GLU A 78 32.10 -10.01 -2.22
C GLU A 78 32.97 -11.27 -2.22
N LEU A 79 32.33 -12.43 -2.45
CA LEU A 79 33.01 -13.70 -2.73
C LEU A 79 33.22 -13.83 -4.25
N SER A 80 34.47 -13.76 -4.72
CA SER A 80 34.79 -13.95 -6.15
C SER A 80 34.37 -15.34 -6.63
N THR A 81 33.69 -15.40 -7.78
CA THR A 81 33.52 -16.62 -8.57
C THR A 81 34.39 -16.59 -9.84
N ASP A 82 35.43 -15.75 -9.83
CA ASP A 82 36.38 -15.45 -10.91
C ASP A 82 35.72 -14.99 -12.23
N SER A 83 35.37 -15.92 -13.11
CA SER A 83 34.73 -15.63 -14.40
C SER A 83 33.53 -16.54 -14.67
N SER A 84 32.94 -17.11 -13.61
CA SER A 84 32.06 -18.26 -13.71
C SER A 84 30.61 -17.94 -14.11
N ARG A 85 30.16 -16.70 -13.83
CA ARG A 85 28.77 -16.20 -13.99
C ARG A 85 27.72 -17.04 -13.23
N PRO A 86 27.53 -16.79 -11.93
CA PRO A 86 26.53 -17.49 -11.13
C PRO A 86 25.11 -17.07 -11.53
N ILE A 87 24.18 -18.04 -11.60
CA ILE A 87 22.74 -17.76 -11.87
C ILE A 87 21.78 -18.39 -10.86
N ALA A 88 22.15 -19.48 -10.19
CA ALA A 88 21.37 -20.06 -9.10
C ALA A 88 22.23 -20.19 -7.83
N ILE A 89 21.60 -20.11 -6.66
CA ILE A 89 22.27 -20.13 -5.36
C ILE A 89 21.38 -20.78 -4.29
N ILE A 90 21.96 -21.64 -3.46
CA ILE A 90 21.31 -22.21 -2.27
C ILE A 90 22.28 -22.25 -1.08
N ALA A 91 21.72 -22.30 0.13
CA ALA A 91 22.43 -22.24 1.41
C ALA A 91 22.03 -23.42 2.31
N VAL A 92 22.97 -24.31 2.64
CA VAL A 92 22.76 -25.46 3.55
C VAL A 92 24.09 -25.89 4.16
N ASP A 93 24.10 -26.47 5.35
CA ASP A 93 25.28 -27.16 5.89
C ASP A 93 25.52 -28.47 5.12
N PHE A 94 26.43 -28.46 4.14
CA PHE A 94 26.76 -29.65 3.34
C PHE A 94 27.79 -30.57 4.02
N ASN A 95 28.43 -30.10 5.09
CA ASN A 95 29.60 -30.75 5.69
C ASN A 95 29.32 -31.32 7.09
N ASN A 96 28.15 -30.99 7.65
CA ASN A 96 27.66 -31.34 8.98
C ASN A 96 28.62 -30.84 10.08
N ASP A 97 28.85 -29.53 10.10
CA ASP A 97 29.56 -28.82 11.19
C ASP A 97 28.80 -27.64 11.82
N SER A 98 27.53 -27.51 11.48
CA SER A 98 26.60 -26.49 11.99
C SER A 98 26.95 -25.05 11.59
N LEU A 99 27.67 -24.90 10.47
CA LEU A 99 27.82 -23.64 9.71
C LEU A 99 27.06 -23.78 8.38
N LEU A 100 26.47 -22.71 7.85
CA LEU A 100 25.86 -22.77 6.51
C LEU A 100 26.94 -22.63 5.42
N ASP A 101 26.95 -23.58 4.49
CA ASP A 101 27.75 -23.52 3.26
C ASP A 101 26.88 -22.94 2.11
N ILE A 102 27.53 -22.38 1.08
CA ILE A 102 26.85 -21.82 -0.10
C ILE A 102 27.22 -22.61 -1.35
N ALA A 103 26.21 -23.07 -2.10
CA ALA A 103 26.37 -23.67 -3.43
C ALA A 103 25.82 -22.74 -4.51
N THR A 104 26.52 -22.58 -5.64
CA THR A 104 26.04 -21.78 -6.77
C THR A 104 26.34 -22.41 -8.14
N ALA A 105 25.36 -22.31 -9.06
CA ALA A 105 25.44 -22.82 -10.42
C ALA A 105 26.02 -21.77 -11.38
N ASN A 106 27.12 -22.14 -12.04
CA ASN A 106 27.92 -21.24 -12.87
C ASN A 106 27.67 -21.48 -14.35
N TYR A 107 26.76 -20.70 -14.94
CA TYR A 107 26.36 -20.82 -16.33
C TYR A 107 27.54 -20.66 -17.31
N GLY A 108 28.46 -19.73 -17.03
CA GLY A 108 29.57 -19.40 -17.93
C GLY A 108 30.75 -20.37 -17.94
N THR A 109 30.82 -21.31 -16.99
CA THR A 109 31.96 -22.25 -16.85
C THR A 109 31.57 -23.72 -16.76
N HIS A 110 30.27 -24.05 -16.74
CA HIS A 110 29.79 -25.43 -16.66
C HIS A 110 30.26 -26.13 -15.38
N SER A 111 29.98 -25.48 -14.24
CA SER A 111 30.43 -25.91 -12.91
C SER A 111 29.49 -25.46 -11.80
N ILE A 112 29.66 -26.08 -10.62
CA ILE A 112 29.16 -25.60 -9.33
C ILE A 112 30.36 -25.09 -8.52
N SER A 113 30.19 -23.96 -7.82
CA SER A 113 31.08 -23.54 -6.74
C SER A 113 30.45 -23.89 -5.40
N ILE A 114 31.23 -24.49 -4.49
CA ILE A 114 30.86 -24.66 -3.08
C ILE A 114 31.78 -23.80 -2.23
N PHE A 115 31.22 -22.85 -1.50
CA PHE A 115 31.91 -22.03 -0.50
C PHE A 115 31.58 -22.60 0.89
N TYR A 116 32.58 -23.17 1.57
CA TYR A 116 32.40 -23.71 2.92
C TYR A 116 32.49 -22.61 3.97
N GLY A 117 31.60 -22.63 4.97
CA GLY A 117 31.61 -21.70 6.09
C GLY A 117 32.85 -21.84 6.98
N ASN A 118 33.10 -20.85 7.84
CA ASN A 118 34.17 -20.91 8.83
C ASN A 118 33.82 -20.18 10.14
N ASN A 119 34.50 -20.58 11.22
CA ASN A 119 34.26 -20.09 12.59
C ASN A 119 34.61 -18.60 12.81
N ASP A 120 35.22 -17.93 11.82
CA ASP A 120 35.49 -16.48 11.85
C ASP A 120 34.37 -15.69 11.13
N GLY A 121 33.19 -16.29 10.93
CA GLY A 121 32.02 -15.68 10.29
C GLY A 121 32.19 -15.39 8.80
N ASN A 122 33.03 -16.17 8.12
CA ASN A 122 33.46 -15.96 6.74
C ASN A 122 33.47 -17.28 5.96
N PHE A 123 33.82 -17.24 4.67
CA PHE A 123 33.91 -18.42 3.80
C PHE A 123 35.35 -18.77 3.42
N TRP A 124 35.62 -20.07 3.22
CA TRP A 124 36.83 -20.55 2.57
C TRP A 124 36.79 -20.31 1.05
N SER A 125 37.96 -20.37 0.39
CA SER A 125 38.03 -20.33 -1.07
C SER A 125 37.22 -21.47 -1.72
N PRO A 126 36.47 -21.21 -2.80
CA PRO A 126 35.48 -22.16 -3.31
C PRO A 126 36.10 -23.42 -3.90
N ILE A 127 35.46 -24.56 -3.66
CA ILE A 127 35.75 -25.82 -4.35
C ILE A 127 34.86 -25.91 -5.60
N MET A 128 35.49 -26.13 -6.76
CA MET A 128 34.82 -26.16 -8.06
C MET A 128 34.55 -27.59 -8.52
N TYR A 129 33.29 -27.92 -8.78
CA TYR A 129 32.86 -29.22 -9.32
C TYR A 129 32.31 -29.02 -10.74
N SER A 130 32.88 -29.68 -11.75
CA SER A 130 32.39 -29.53 -13.13
C SER A 130 31.14 -30.37 -13.39
N THR A 131 30.13 -29.74 -14.00
CA THR A 131 28.87 -30.37 -14.44
C THR A 131 28.97 -30.95 -15.87
N GLY A 132 30.17 -30.98 -16.45
CA GLY A 132 30.41 -31.42 -17.83
C GLY A 132 30.29 -30.29 -18.86
N TYR A 133 30.99 -30.44 -19.99
CA TYR A 133 31.03 -29.45 -21.07
C TYR A 133 29.64 -29.19 -21.68
N ASP A 134 29.33 -27.94 -22.03
CA ASP A 134 28.02 -27.46 -22.52
C ASP A 134 26.80 -27.78 -21.61
N SER A 135 27.00 -28.16 -20.34
CA SER A 135 25.90 -28.52 -19.44
C SER A 135 24.96 -27.37 -19.07
N LEU A 136 25.50 -26.15 -18.94
CA LEU A 136 24.78 -24.92 -18.64
C LEU A 136 23.83 -25.07 -17.42
N PRO A 137 24.37 -25.30 -16.21
CA PRO A 137 23.55 -25.59 -15.04
C PRO A 137 22.66 -24.40 -14.67
N SER A 138 21.34 -24.61 -14.53
CA SER A 138 20.32 -23.55 -14.41
C SER A 138 19.61 -23.48 -13.07
N SER A 139 19.49 -24.60 -12.35
CA SER A 139 18.79 -24.70 -11.06
C SER A 139 19.41 -25.77 -10.16
N LEU A 140 19.23 -25.63 -8.85
CA LEU A 140 19.84 -26.43 -7.78
C LEU A 140 18.79 -26.82 -6.74
N ALA A 141 18.88 -28.05 -6.23
CA ALA A 141 18.13 -28.50 -5.06
C ALA A 141 18.99 -29.44 -4.21
N ALA A 142 18.94 -29.30 -2.88
CA ALA A 142 19.67 -30.13 -1.94
C ALA A 142 18.72 -31.06 -1.17
N GLY A 143 19.24 -32.22 -0.77
CA GLY A 143 18.51 -33.22 0.02
C GLY A 143 19.38 -34.46 0.20
N ASP A 144 19.06 -35.31 1.18
CA ASP A 144 19.67 -36.64 1.25
C ASP A 144 18.83 -37.59 0.39
N PHE A 145 19.28 -37.83 -0.85
CA PHE A 145 18.56 -38.71 -1.79
C PHE A 145 18.88 -40.19 -1.57
N ASN A 146 19.85 -40.50 -0.70
CA ASN A 146 20.41 -41.84 -0.55
C ASN A 146 20.30 -42.41 0.89
N ASN A 147 19.87 -41.58 1.84
CA ASN A 147 19.68 -41.86 3.27
C ASN A 147 20.97 -42.27 4.01
N ASP A 148 22.12 -41.68 3.63
CA ASP A 148 23.41 -41.86 4.32
C ASP A 148 23.75 -40.76 5.35
N ASN A 149 22.85 -39.78 5.53
CA ASN A 149 22.93 -38.63 6.43
C ASN A 149 23.95 -37.57 6.02
N TYR A 150 24.40 -37.58 4.75
CA TYR A 150 25.09 -36.46 4.10
C TYR A 150 24.18 -35.85 3.03
N LEU A 151 24.21 -34.52 2.89
CA LEU A 151 23.39 -33.86 1.87
C LEU A 151 24.01 -33.98 0.48
N ASP A 152 23.17 -34.40 -0.47
CA ASP A 152 23.46 -34.44 -1.89
C ASP A 152 22.97 -33.14 -2.57
N LEU A 153 23.44 -32.89 -3.78
CA LEU A 153 23.09 -31.70 -4.57
C LEU A 153 22.64 -32.09 -6.00
N ALA A 154 21.34 -31.99 -6.26
CA ALA A 154 20.74 -32.14 -7.58
C ALA A 154 20.84 -30.85 -8.40
N ILE A 155 21.12 -30.99 -9.70
CA ILE A 155 21.42 -29.89 -10.62
C ILE A 155 20.65 -30.09 -11.94
N ALA A 156 19.94 -29.06 -12.40
CA ALA A 156 19.35 -29.04 -13.74
C ALA A 156 20.40 -28.60 -14.78
N ASN A 157 20.79 -29.49 -15.70
CA ASN A 157 21.77 -29.22 -16.75
C ASN A 157 21.06 -28.91 -18.09
N TYR A 158 20.64 -27.66 -18.27
CA TYR A 158 19.86 -27.18 -19.42
C TYR A 158 20.41 -27.62 -20.78
N GLY A 159 21.71 -27.42 -21.03
CA GLY A 159 22.33 -27.66 -22.34
C GLY A 159 22.57 -29.15 -22.65
N THR A 160 22.78 -29.98 -21.61
CA THR A 160 23.03 -31.43 -21.79
C THR A 160 21.79 -32.30 -21.52
N ASN A 161 20.62 -31.71 -21.29
CA ASN A 161 19.32 -32.40 -21.22
C ASN A 161 19.30 -33.55 -20.19
N ASN A 162 19.73 -33.23 -18.96
CA ASN A 162 19.69 -34.15 -17.82
C ASN A 162 19.56 -33.40 -16.49
N VAL A 163 19.08 -34.10 -15.47
CA VAL A 163 19.36 -33.76 -14.06
C VAL A 163 20.62 -34.52 -13.67
N GLY A 164 21.50 -33.93 -12.87
CA GLY A 164 22.65 -34.66 -12.33
C GLY A 164 22.91 -34.36 -10.86
N VAL A 165 23.18 -35.40 -10.08
CA VAL A 165 23.34 -35.33 -8.62
C VAL A 165 24.82 -35.49 -8.24
N LEU A 166 25.35 -34.51 -7.51
CA LEU A 166 26.61 -34.59 -6.76
C LEU A 166 26.29 -35.21 -5.39
N PHE A 167 26.81 -36.41 -5.13
CA PHE A 167 26.54 -37.08 -3.85
C PHE A 167 27.50 -36.63 -2.75
N GLY A 168 26.99 -36.38 -1.55
CA GLY A 168 27.78 -36.10 -0.36
C GLY A 168 28.63 -37.30 0.06
N ASN A 169 29.64 -37.06 0.90
CA ASN A 169 30.38 -38.13 1.57
C ASN A 169 31.07 -37.68 2.87
N SER A 170 31.38 -38.67 3.72
CA SER A 170 32.03 -38.51 5.04
C SER A 170 33.36 -37.72 5.08
N ASN A 171 34.03 -37.47 3.95
CA ASN A 171 35.21 -36.59 3.89
C ASN A 171 34.86 -35.10 3.70
N ARG A 172 33.59 -34.71 3.87
CA ARG A 172 33.11 -33.32 3.73
C ARG A 172 33.33 -32.73 2.34
N SER A 173 33.09 -33.55 1.31
CA SER A 173 33.16 -33.16 -0.10
C SER A 173 32.05 -33.83 -0.88
N PHE A 174 31.92 -33.48 -2.16
CA PHE A 174 31.09 -34.23 -3.09
C PHE A 174 31.89 -35.27 -3.89
N GLU A 175 31.22 -36.35 -4.27
CA GLU A 175 31.64 -37.28 -5.32
C GLU A 175 31.44 -36.65 -6.72
N LYS A 176 31.85 -37.35 -7.78
CA LYS A 176 31.59 -36.88 -9.16
C LYS A 176 30.09 -37.05 -9.49
N GLN A 177 29.51 -36.03 -10.13
CA GLN A 177 28.11 -36.01 -10.56
C GLN A 177 27.69 -37.26 -11.35
N ILE A 178 26.55 -37.84 -10.98
CA ILE A 178 25.85 -38.90 -11.72
C ILE A 178 24.65 -38.26 -12.43
N THR A 179 24.46 -38.53 -13.72
CA THR A 179 23.49 -37.84 -14.59
C THR A 179 22.36 -38.74 -15.07
N PHE A 180 21.12 -38.24 -15.02
CA PHE A 180 19.87 -38.93 -15.38
C PHE A 180 19.14 -38.16 -16.49
N SER A 181 18.85 -38.83 -17.61
CA SER A 181 18.27 -38.21 -18.82
C SER A 181 16.90 -37.58 -18.55
N THR A 182 16.70 -36.33 -18.97
CA THR A 182 15.37 -35.68 -19.06
C THR A 182 14.76 -35.77 -20.48
N ASP A 183 15.42 -36.52 -21.37
CA ASP A 183 15.18 -36.72 -22.80
C ASP A 183 15.62 -35.58 -23.74
N TYR A 184 15.89 -35.92 -25.01
CA TYR A 184 16.54 -35.02 -25.96
C TYR A 184 15.66 -33.81 -26.31
N GLY A 185 16.19 -32.61 -26.09
CA GLY A 185 15.51 -31.34 -26.34
C GLY A 185 14.60 -30.88 -25.21
N SER A 186 14.54 -31.62 -24.08
CA SER A 186 13.80 -31.24 -22.87
C SER A 186 14.25 -29.91 -22.27
N HIS A 187 15.54 -29.58 -22.33
CA HIS A 187 16.14 -28.36 -21.77
C HIS A 187 15.63 -28.06 -20.34
N PRO A 188 15.98 -28.90 -19.34
CA PRO A 188 15.47 -28.78 -17.98
C PRO A 188 15.90 -27.42 -17.39
N TYR A 189 14.93 -26.63 -16.92
CA TYR A 189 15.16 -25.25 -16.51
C TYR A 189 15.12 -25.07 -14.98
N SER A 190 14.09 -25.64 -14.33
CA SER A 190 13.89 -25.61 -12.88
C SER A 190 13.65 -27.01 -12.32
N ILE A 191 14.06 -27.25 -11.07
CA ILE A 191 13.87 -28.51 -10.33
C ILE A 191 13.32 -28.24 -8.93
N ALA A 192 12.55 -29.20 -8.41
CA ALA A 192 12.06 -29.23 -7.04
C ALA A 192 12.18 -30.65 -6.47
N VAL A 193 12.12 -30.79 -5.14
CA VAL A 193 12.31 -32.07 -4.43
C VAL A 193 11.25 -32.27 -3.35
N GLY A 194 10.93 -33.52 -3.05
CA GLY A 194 9.94 -33.91 -2.05
C GLY A 194 9.73 -35.43 -2.04
N ASP A 195 9.05 -35.96 -1.04
CA ASP A 195 8.62 -37.36 -1.03
C ASP A 195 7.25 -37.46 -1.71
N PHE A 196 7.22 -37.85 -3.00
CA PHE A 196 5.97 -37.88 -3.78
C PHE A 196 5.21 -39.21 -3.64
N ASN A 197 5.77 -40.19 -2.91
CA ASN A 197 5.27 -41.56 -2.86
C ASN A 197 5.04 -42.10 -1.42
N HIS A 198 5.47 -41.36 -0.41
CA HIS A 198 5.46 -41.64 1.02
C HIS A 198 6.33 -42.84 1.47
N ASP A 199 7.47 -43.09 0.82
CA ASP A 199 8.48 -44.10 1.24
C ASP A 199 9.62 -43.54 2.11
N ALA A 200 9.62 -42.24 2.39
CA ALA A 200 10.63 -41.50 3.16
C ALA A 200 12.02 -41.38 2.49
N LEU A 201 12.09 -41.51 1.16
CA LEU A 201 13.17 -40.99 0.34
C LEU A 201 12.75 -39.67 -0.33
N LEU A 202 13.74 -38.86 -0.76
CA LEU A 202 13.47 -37.65 -1.53
C LEU A 202 13.53 -37.94 -3.04
N ASP A 203 12.47 -37.56 -3.74
CA ASP A 203 12.32 -37.64 -5.18
C ASP A 203 12.64 -36.27 -5.85
N ILE A 204 12.73 -36.23 -7.19
CA ILE A 204 13.03 -35.02 -7.96
C ILE A 204 11.95 -34.78 -9.03
N ALA A 205 11.39 -33.57 -9.06
CA ALA A 205 10.53 -33.07 -10.13
C ALA A 205 11.27 -31.99 -10.98
N VAL A 206 10.99 -31.91 -12.28
CA VAL A 206 11.70 -31.03 -13.23
C VAL A 206 10.77 -30.38 -14.26
N ALA A 207 10.99 -29.09 -14.55
CA ALA A 207 10.35 -28.36 -15.64
C ALA A 207 11.18 -28.46 -16.94
N ASN A 208 10.69 -29.21 -17.93
CA ASN A 208 11.37 -29.43 -19.21
C ASN A 208 10.90 -28.40 -20.25
N HIS A 209 11.38 -27.15 -20.10
CA HIS A 209 10.98 -25.96 -20.86
C HIS A 209 11.07 -26.09 -22.39
N GLY A 210 11.98 -26.92 -22.90
CA GLY A 210 12.10 -27.22 -24.34
C GLY A 210 11.00 -28.13 -24.90
N THR A 211 10.07 -28.59 -24.04
CA THR A 211 8.88 -29.38 -24.36
C THR A 211 7.65 -28.78 -23.67
N THR A 212 6.47 -29.42 -23.76
CA THR A 212 5.26 -29.02 -23.01
C THR A 212 4.99 -29.94 -21.81
N GLN A 213 6.06 -30.38 -21.14
CA GLN A 213 6.00 -31.43 -20.10
C GLN A 213 6.84 -31.11 -18.86
N ILE A 214 6.37 -31.58 -17.70
CA ILE A 214 7.18 -31.76 -16.49
C ILE A 214 7.58 -33.23 -16.36
N GLY A 215 8.67 -33.50 -15.64
CA GLY A 215 9.18 -34.85 -15.36
C GLY A 215 9.31 -35.13 -13.86
N VAL A 216 9.20 -36.40 -13.46
CA VAL A 216 9.40 -36.85 -12.08
C VAL A 216 10.30 -38.11 -12.06
N PHE A 217 11.30 -38.11 -11.17
CA PHE A 217 12.24 -39.19 -10.91
C PHE A 217 12.10 -39.62 -9.44
N LEU A 218 11.78 -40.89 -9.18
CA LEU A 218 11.69 -41.42 -7.81
C LEU A 218 13.04 -41.99 -7.36
N SER A 219 13.43 -41.80 -6.10
CA SER A 219 14.70 -42.35 -5.59
C SER A 219 14.61 -43.85 -5.30
N ASN A 220 15.76 -44.54 -5.33
CA ASN A 220 15.90 -45.93 -4.88
C ASN A 220 16.80 -46.03 -3.61
N GLY A 221 17.13 -44.92 -2.96
CA GLY A 221 17.90 -44.89 -1.70
C GLY A 221 19.31 -45.47 -1.82
N ASN A 222 19.91 -45.40 -3.02
CA ASN A 222 21.18 -46.08 -3.33
C ASN A 222 22.02 -45.37 -4.40
N LYS A 223 21.89 -44.03 -4.47
CA LYS A 223 22.49 -43.16 -5.50
C LYS A 223 21.95 -43.40 -6.93
N THR A 224 20.78 -44.03 -7.08
CA THR A 224 20.07 -44.19 -8.36
C THR A 224 18.59 -43.82 -8.26
N PHE A 225 18.02 -43.33 -9.37
CA PHE A 225 16.62 -42.96 -9.51
C PHE A 225 15.91 -43.82 -10.57
N THR A 226 14.59 -43.83 -10.57
CA THR A 226 13.79 -44.36 -11.69
C THR A 226 14.04 -43.55 -12.98
N ASN A 227 13.61 -44.09 -14.13
CA ASN A 227 13.47 -43.24 -15.32
C ASN A 227 12.40 -42.16 -15.08
N GLN A 228 12.54 -41.02 -15.76
CA GLN A 228 11.58 -39.91 -15.73
C GLN A 228 10.18 -40.38 -16.16
N THR A 229 9.16 -40.09 -15.35
CA THR A 229 7.75 -40.14 -15.76
C THR A 229 7.29 -38.74 -16.09
N THR A 230 6.60 -38.51 -17.22
CA THR A 230 6.24 -37.16 -17.68
C THR A 230 4.74 -36.88 -17.67
N TYR A 231 4.40 -35.61 -17.41
CA TYR A 231 3.04 -35.07 -17.37
C TYR A 231 3.00 -33.81 -18.24
N SER A 232 1.94 -33.64 -19.05
CA SER A 232 1.85 -32.55 -20.03
C SER A 232 1.02 -31.37 -19.53
N ILE A 233 1.46 -30.15 -19.84
CA ILE A 233 0.72 -28.90 -19.64
C ILE A 233 0.17 -28.36 -20.97
N ASP A 234 -0.52 -29.26 -21.68
CA ASP A 234 -1.08 -29.09 -23.02
C ASP A 234 -0.11 -28.43 -24.04
N SER A 235 -0.32 -27.15 -24.37
CA SER A 235 0.41 -26.42 -25.42
C SER A 235 1.40 -25.38 -24.90
N ALA A 236 1.65 -25.33 -23.59
CA ALA A 236 2.49 -24.31 -22.97
C ALA A 236 3.90 -24.84 -22.62
N SER A 237 4.92 -23.97 -22.63
CA SER A 237 6.27 -24.33 -22.16
C SER A 237 6.37 -24.10 -20.64
N PRO A 238 6.62 -25.13 -19.82
CA PRO A 238 6.72 -24.99 -18.37
C PRO A 238 8.04 -24.31 -17.99
N TYR A 239 7.96 -23.27 -17.16
CA TYR A 239 9.09 -22.38 -16.86
C TYR A 239 9.64 -22.59 -15.45
N SER A 240 8.78 -22.60 -14.44
CA SER A 240 9.13 -22.95 -13.05
C SER A 240 8.20 -24.03 -12.52
N ILE A 241 8.67 -24.78 -11.52
CA ILE A 241 7.95 -25.88 -10.86
C ILE A 241 8.09 -25.76 -9.35
N GLY A 242 7.00 -25.99 -8.62
CA GLY A 242 6.94 -25.89 -7.15
C GLY A 242 6.09 -27.00 -6.54
N VAL A 243 6.29 -27.25 -5.26
CA VAL A 243 5.70 -28.36 -4.51
C VAL A 243 4.90 -27.81 -3.32
N GLY A 244 3.72 -28.36 -3.06
CA GLY A 244 2.85 -28.00 -1.93
C GLY A 244 1.65 -28.95 -1.83
N ASP A 245 0.80 -28.78 -0.82
CA ASP A 245 -0.52 -29.44 -0.75
C ASP A 245 -1.58 -28.36 -1.00
N PHE A 246 -2.06 -28.24 -2.24
CA PHE A 246 -2.97 -27.15 -2.62
C PHE A 246 -4.44 -27.47 -2.33
N ASN A 247 -4.74 -28.71 -1.93
CA ASN A 247 -6.11 -29.20 -1.71
C ASN A 247 -6.39 -29.73 -0.29
N GLN A 248 -5.37 -29.78 0.56
CA GLN A 248 -5.36 -30.24 1.96
C GLN A 248 -5.60 -31.76 2.15
N ASP A 249 -5.27 -32.63 1.19
CA ASP A 249 -5.40 -34.08 1.33
C ASP A 249 -4.16 -34.82 1.90
N ASN A 250 -3.14 -34.06 2.31
CA ASN A 250 -1.86 -34.48 2.90
C ASN A 250 -0.93 -35.21 1.91
N ARG A 251 -1.01 -34.86 0.62
CA ARG A 251 -0.08 -35.29 -0.43
C ARG A 251 0.61 -34.09 -1.05
N LEU A 252 1.74 -34.34 -1.69
CA LEU A 252 2.46 -33.32 -2.44
C LEU A 252 1.92 -33.25 -3.89
N ASP A 253 1.36 -32.09 -4.21
CA ASP A 253 0.95 -31.62 -5.54
C ASP A 253 2.09 -30.84 -6.22
N LEU A 254 1.91 -30.50 -7.51
CA LEU A 254 2.86 -29.68 -8.28
C LEU A 254 2.20 -28.45 -8.93
N LEU A 255 2.77 -27.27 -8.69
CA LEU A 255 2.43 -26.01 -9.38
C LEU A 255 3.43 -25.74 -10.50
N VAL A 256 2.92 -25.27 -11.65
CA VAL A 256 3.72 -24.95 -12.84
C VAL A 256 3.27 -23.62 -13.47
N THR A 257 4.19 -22.65 -13.58
CA THR A 257 4.03 -21.45 -14.43
C THR A 257 4.51 -21.73 -15.85
N ASN A 258 3.88 -21.07 -16.83
CA ASN A 258 4.08 -21.35 -18.23
C ASN A 258 4.33 -20.10 -19.09
N ASN A 259 5.01 -20.32 -20.20
CA ASN A 259 5.14 -19.35 -21.29
C ASN A 259 4.30 -19.82 -22.50
N GLY A 260 3.52 -18.91 -23.09
CA GLY A 260 2.76 -19.13 -24.34
C GLY A 260 1.25 -19.35 -24.19
N THR A 261 0.71 -19.40 -22.98
CA THR A 261 -0.75 -19.52 -22.71
C THR A 261 -1.16 -18.57 -21.57
N ASN A 262 -2.42 -18.14 -21.56
CA ASN A 262 -2.93 -17.15 -20.60
C ASN A 262 -3.27 -17.72 -19.20
N ASN A 263 -2.53 -18.74 -18.75
CA ASN A 263 -2.84 -19.53 -17.56
C ASN A 263 -1.64 -20.27 -16.92
N ILE A 264 -1.76 -20.49 -15.61
CA ILE A 264 -0.92 -21.44 -14.84
C ILE A 264 -1.59 -22.82 -14.74
N GLY A 265 -0.85 -23.84 -14.33
CA GLY A 265 -1.37 -25.20 -14.12
C GLY A 265 -1.00 -25.83 -12.77
N VAL A 266 -1.94 -26.55 -12.16
CA VAL A 266 -1.79 -27.27 -10.88
C VAL A 266 -2.10 -28.76 -11.08
N PHE A 267 -1.14 -29.63 -10.75
CA PHE A 267 -1.24 -31.09 -10.87
C PHE A 267 -1.40 -31.72 -9.48
N LEU A 268 -2.57 -32.29 -9.20
CA LEU A 268 -2.84 -32.91 -7.89
C LEU A 268 -2.19 -34.30 -7.76
N GLY A 269 -1.59 -34.60 -6.61
CA GLY A 269 -0.84 -35.83 -6.34
C GLY A 269 -1.70 -36.99 -5.85
N TYR A 270 -1.35 -38.22 -6.24
CA TYR A 270 -1.98 -39.44 -5.72
C TYR A 270 -1.21 -40.10 -4.56
N GLY A 271 -0.08 -39.51 -4.12
CA GLY A 271 0.71 -40.01 -2.98
C GLY A 271 1.37 -41.36 -3.25
N ASN A 272 1.76 -41.60 -4.51
CA ASN A 272 2.40 -42.83 -4.99
C ASN A 272 3.38 -42.56 -6.15
N GLY A 273 3.89 -41.33 -6.26
CA GLY A 273 4.71 -40.85 -7.36
C GLY A 273 3.95 -40.49 -8.65
N ALA A 274 2.62 -40.61 -8.68
CA ALA A 274 1.80 -40.24 -9.83
C ALA A 274 0.85 -39.06 -9.57
N PHE A 275 0.56 -38.30 -10.63
CA PHE A 275 -0.21 -37.07 -10.60
C PHE A 275 -1.43 -37.11 -11.54
N ALA A 276 -2.41 -36.26 -11.24
CA ALA A 276 -3.60 -36.02 -12.05
C ALA A 276 -3.31 -35.21 -13.32
N LYS A 277 -4.37 -34.89 -14.08
CA LYS A 277 -4.29 -33.87 -15.14
C LYS A 277 -4.28 -32.46 -14.51
N PRO A 278 -3.64 -31.46 -15.16
CA PRO A 278 -3.58 -30.12 -14.60
C PRO A 278 -4.96 -29.44 -14.60
N LEU A 279 -5.32 -28.83 -13.48
CA LEU A 279 -6.29 -27.74 -13.43
C LEU A 279 -5.61 -26.47 -13.93
N THR A 280 -6.34 -25.59 -14.62
CA THR A 280 -5.75 -24.34 -15.16
C THR A 280 -6.60 -23.12 -14.83
N TYR A 281 -5.92 -22.02 -14.52
CA TYR A 281 -6.54 -20.78 -14.04
C TYR A 281 -6.06 -19.59 -14.86
N SER A 282 -6.98 -18.74 -15.31
CA SER A 282 -6.68 -17.66 -16.25
C SER A 282 -6.06 -16.44 -15.58
N THR A 283 -4.81 -16.15 -15.92
CA THR A 283 -4.11 -14.90 -15.60
C THR A 283 -4.37 -13.80 -16.64
N GLY A 284 -4.82 -14.16 -17.85
CA GLY A 284 -4.91 -13.23 -18.97
C GLY A 284 -3.56 -12.81 -19.57
N SER A 285 -2.46 -13.07 -18.86
CA SER A 285 -1.06 -12.90 -19.27
C SER A 285 -0.51 -14.14 -19.97
N PHE A 286 0.09 -13.99 -21.16
CA PHE A 286 0.67 -15.11 -21.91
C PHE A 286 2.11 -15.46 -21.47
N SER A 287 2.61 -14.84 -20.40
CA SER A 287 4.02 -14.93 -20.00
C SER A 287 4.19 -14.83 -18.47
N SER A 288 3.68 -15.84 -17.75
CA SER A 288 3.86 -15.99 -16.30
C SER A 288 5.22 -16.61 -15.98
N LEU A 289 6.12 -15.86 -15.33
CA LEU A 289 7.53 -16.23 -15.20
C LEU A 289 7.88 -16.91 -13.88
N SER A 290 7.24 -16.51 -12.78
CA SER A 290 7.49 -17.05 -11.44
C SER A 290 6.24 -16.98 -10.59
N PHE A 291 6.25 -17.68 -9.46
CA PHE A 291 5.16 -17.73 -8.50
C PHE A 291 5.70 -17.68 -7.06
N ALA A 292 4.83 -17.38 -6.12
CA ALA A 292 5.02 -17.70 -4.70
C ALA A 292 3.87 -18.60 -4.22
N ILE A 293 4.19 -19.53 -3.31
CA ILE A 293 3.25 -20.44 -2.65
C ILE A 293 3.24 -20.08 -1.17
N GLY A 294 2.05 -19.92 -0.58
CA GLY A 294 1.88 -19.62 0.84
C GLY A 294 0.41 -19.39 1.18
N ASP A 295 0.08 -19.34 2.47
CA ASP A 295 -1.24 -18.90 2.95
C ASP A 295 -1.22 -17.37 3.07
N PHE A 296 -1.76 -16.66 2.06
CA PHE A 296 -1.65 -15.19 1.94
C PHE A 296 -2.90 -14.45 2.42
N ASN A 297 -4.05 -15.15 2.48
CA ASN A 297 -5.29 -14.63 3.06
C ASN A 297 -5.57 -15.15 4.48
N LYS A 298 -4.88 -16.21 4.93
CA LYS A 298 -5.01 -16.85 6.26
C LYS A 298 -6.33 -17.58 6.50
N ASP A 299 -6.86 -18.21 5.46
CA ASP A 299 -7.87 -19.28 5.57
C ASP A 299 -7.29 -20.70 5.71
N HIS A 300 -5.96 -20.81 5.78
CA HIS A 300 -5.16 -22.04 5.92
C HIS A 300 -4.97 -22.90 4.66
N ARG A 301 -5.41 -22.44 3.48
CA ARG A 301 -5.04 -23.06 2.20
C ARG A 301 -3.77 -22.44 1.62
N LEU A 302 -3.15 -23.13 0.66
CA LEU A 302 -2.04 -22.57 -0.11
C LEU A 302 -2.60 -21.73 -1.27
N ASP A 303 -2.52 -20.41 -1.12
CA ASP A 303 -2.74 -19.43 -2.17
C ASP A 303 -1.57 -19.42 -3.18
N ILE A 304 -1.81 -18.84 -4.35
CA ILE A 304 -0.81 -18.68 -5.41
C ILE A 304 -0.78 -17.22 -5.90
N ILE A 305 0.39 -16.60 -5.80
CA ILE A 305 0.70 -15.31 -6.46
C ILE A 305 1.46 -15.60 -7.75
N VAL A 306 1.01 -15.04 -8.89
CA VAL A 306 1.64 -15.27 -10.20
C VAL A 306 2.22 -13.96 -10.76
N VAL A 307 3.51 -13.97 -11.10
CA VAL A 307 4.19 -12.83 -11.70
C VAL A 307 4.10 -12.89 -13.24
N ASN A 308 3.36 -11.93 -13.79
CA ASN A 308 3.07 -11.78 -15.21
C ASN A 308 3.93 -10.67 -15.85
N ASN A 309 4.30 -10.84 -17.12
CA ASN A 309 5.31 -9.97 -17.77
C ASN A 309 4.78 -9.15 -18.97
N ASP A 310 3.51 -9.30 -19.36
CA ASP A 310 2.92 -8.66 -20.57
C ASP A 310 1.64 -7.83 -20.31
N THR A 311 1.06 -7.88 -19.11
CA THR A 311 -0.19 -7.19 -18.73
C THR A 311 0.00 -6.03 -17.75
N ASP A 312 1.21 -5.79 -17.25
CA ASP A 312 1.51 -4.88 -16.13
C ASP A 312 0.64 -5.13 -14.87
N SER A 313 0.22 -6.39 -14.65
CA SER A 313 -0.58 -6.86 -13.50
C SER A 313 0.09 -8.01 -12.75
N ILE A 314 -0.38 -8.28 -11.53
CA ILE A 314 -0.16 -9.53 -10.79
C ILE A 314 -1.54 -10.12 -10.52
N ASP A 315 -1.70 -11.43 -10.70
CA ASP A 315 -2.94 -12.12 -10.31
C ASP A 315 -2.72 -12.88 -9.00
N ILE A 316 -3.67 -12.72 -8.09
CA ILE A 316 -3.70 -13.38 -6.79
C ILE A 316 -4.84 -14.39 -6.83
N LEU A 317 -4.49 -15.68 -6.77
CA LEU A 317 -5.45 -16.78 -6.81
C LEU A 317 -5.69 -17.28 -5.39
N LEU A 318 -6.75 -16.74 -4.77
CA LEU A 318 -7.18 -17.09 -3.42
C LEU A 318 -7.76 -18.51 -3.39
N GLY A 319 -7.17 -19.37 -2.56
CA GLY A 319 -7.51 -20.78 -2.40
C GLY A 319 -8.92 -20.94 -1.85
N TYR A 320 -9.86 -21.33 -2.70
CA TYR A 320 -11.27 -21.56 -2.33
C TYR A 320 -11.66 -23.02 -2.63
N PHE A 321 -12.95 -23.31 -2.47
CA PHE A 321 -13.65 -24.51 -2.96
C PHE A 321 -14.34 -24.23 -4.38
N GLU A 322 -13.86 -23.28 -5.26
CA GLU A 322 -14.34 -22.59 -6.59
C GLU A 322 -15.37 -21.33 -6.73
N GLY A 323 -14.98 -20.01 -7.00
CA GLY A 323 -15.89 -18.86 -7.51
C GLY A 323 -15.56 -17.30 -7.31
N PHE A 324 -16.12 -16.31 -8.11
CA PHE A 324 -15.85 -14.78 -8.14
C PHE A 324 -17.01 -13.76 -8.64
N LEU A 325 -16.92 -12.37 -8.61
CA LEU A 325 -18.05 -11.31 -8.72
C LEU A 325 -17.91 -9.94 -9.59
N ASN A 326 -18.71 -8.81 -9.40
CA ASN A 326 -18.94 -7.62 -10.35
C ASN A 326 -19.59 -6.20 -9.87
N GLN A 327 -19.76 -5.10 -10.72
CA GLN A 327 -19.84 -3.61 -10.34
C GLN A 327 -20.51 -2.41 -11.28
N ARG A 328 -20.84 -1.07 -10.90
CA ARG A 328 -21.73 0.06 -11.59
C ARG A 328 -21.50 1.79 -11.69
N THR A 329 -22.43 2.90 -11.74
CA THR A 329 -22.53 4.56 -11.78
C THR A 329 -23.82 5.54 -12.24
N TYR A 330 -23.92 6.95 -12.10
CA TYR A 330 -25.12 7.96 -12.35
C TYR A 330 -25.24 9.45 -13.10
N SER A 331 -25.14 10.76 -12.57
CA SER A 331 -25.10 12.20 -13.26
C SER A 331 -24.69 13.57 -12.43
N THR A 332 -23.86 14.65 -12.83
CA THR A 332 -23.65 16.17 -12.30
C THR A 332 -22.83 17.40 -13.02
N GLY A 333 -21.53 17.89 -12.81
CA GLY A 333 -20.87 19.21 -13.37
C GLY A 333 -19.28 19.44 -13.69
N PHE A 334 -18.77 20.57 -14.31
CA PHE A 334 -17.43 20.75 -15.07
C PHE A 334 -16.11 21.15 -14.37
N ASN A 335 -14.89 20.93 -14.98
CA ASN A 335 -13.51 20.95 -14.39
C ASN A 335 -13.51 21.23 -12.88
N PRO A 336 -14.11 20.35 -12.07
CA PRO A 336 -14.27 20.62 -10.69
C PRO A 336 -13.06 20.11 -9.96
N LEU A 337 -12.57 20.98 -9.08
CA LEU A 337 -11.34 20.81 -8.33
C LEU A 337 -11.63 20.53 -6.85
N SER A 338 -12.81 20.92 -6.36
CA SER A 338 -13.29 20.60 -5.02
C SER A 338 -14.82 20.59 -5.01
N VAL A 339 -15.39 20.07 -3.93
CA VAL A 339 -16.82 19.83 -3.77
C VAL A 339 -17.12 19.59 -2.29
N ILE A 340 -18.29 19.98 -1.85
CA ILE A 340 -18.69 19.87 -0.45
C ILE A 340 -20.19 19.64 -0.37
N VAL A 341 -20.60 18.97 0.69
CA VAL A 341 -21.95 18.48 0.91
C VAL A 341 -22.47 19.09 2.20
N GLY A 342 -23.77 19.34 2.26
CA GLY A 342 -24.45 19.91 3.42
C GLY A 342 -25.93 20.08 3.11
N ASP A 343 -26.78 20.27 4.11
CA ASP A 343 -28.17 20.63 3.84
C ASP A 343 -28.28 22.16 3.60
N PHE A 344 -28.39 22.57 2.34
CA PHE A 344 -28.53 23.97 1.94
C PHE A 344 -30.00 24.33 1.65
N ASN A 345 -30.93 23.38 1.82
CA ASN A 345 -32.36 23.54 1.57
C ASN A 345 -33.25 23.35 2.83
N ASN A 346 -32.66 22.82 3.90
CA ASN A 346 -33.21 22.53 5.22
C ASN A 346 -34.35 21.48 5.19
N ASP A 347 -34.25 20.48 4.31
CA ASP A 347 -35.18 19.32 4.24
C ASP A 347 -34.60 18.01 4.80
N ALA A 348 -33.49 18.10 5.55
CA ALA A 348 -32.72 17.01 6.16
C ALA A 348 -32.11 16.02 5.15
N GLN A 349 -31.94 16.45 3.90
CA GLN A 349 -31.30 15.66 2.85
C GLN A 349 -30.15 16.48 2.28
N LEU A 350 -28.94 15.95 2.44
CA LEU A 350 -27.70 16.58 2.01
C LEU A 350 -27.74 16.97 0.51
N ASP A 351 -27.58 18.27 0.20
CA ASP A 351 -27.33 18.78 -1.15
C ASP A 351 -25.81 18.85 -1.43
N ILE A 352 -25.41 18.90 -2.70
CA ILE A 352 -24.00 19.08 -3.08
C ILE A 352 -23.72 20.41 -3.75
N VAL A 353 -22.62 21.04 -3.34
CA VAL A 353 -21.96 22.18 -3.98
C VAL A 353 -20.64 21.75 -4.60
N ILE A 354 -20.48 21.95 -5.90
CA ILE A 354 -19.25 21.64 -6.66
C ILE A 354 -18.65 22.93 -7.23
N THR A 355 -17.35 23.19 -7.08
CA THR A 355 -16.66 24.26 -7.82
C THR A 355 -16.34 23.80 -9.24
N ASN A 356 -16.47 24.66 -10.25
CA ASN A 356 -16.23 24.31 -11.65
C ASN A 356 -15.21 25.26 -12.31
N SER A 357 -13.94 24.86 -12.37
CA SER A 357 -12.81 25.77 -12.66
C SER A 357 -12.84 26.36 -14.07
N ASP A 358 -13.18 25.55 -15.08
CA ASP A 358 -13.23 25.99 -16.48
C ASP A 358 -14.53 26.76 -16.82
N ASN A 359 -15.55 26.72 -15.95
CA ASN A 359 -16.75 27.54 -16.09
C ASN A 359 -16.69 28.86 -15.33
N ASN A 360 -15.93 28.93 -14.24
CA ASN A 360 -16.03 30.01 -13.24
C ASN A 360 -17.43 30.01 -12.59
N THR A 361 -17.88 28.83 -12.13
CA THR A 361 -19.15 28.63 -11.42
C THR A 361 -19.00 27.70 -10.22
N VAL A 362 -20.00 27.67 -9.35
CA VAL A 362 -20.38 26.48 -8.57
C VAL A 362 -21.67 25.87 -9.13
N SER A 363 -21.80 24.56 -9.02
CA SER A 363 -23.04 23.80 -9.28
C SER A 363 -23.64 23.35 -7.96
N VAL A 364 -24.92 23.62 -7.75
CA VAL A 364 -25.71 23.20 -6.59
C VAL A 364 -26.70 22.13 -7.02
N LEU A 365 -26.79 21.01 -6.29
CA LEU A 365 -27.68 19.88 -6.61
C LEU A 365 -28.39 19.38 -5.36
N LEU A 366 -29.73 19.47 -5.33
CA LEU A 366 -30.50 19.32 -4.10
C LEU A 366 -30.98 17.91 -3.84
N GLY A 367 -31.10 17.55 -2.57
CA GLY A 367 -31.62 16.30 -2.06
C GLY A 367 -32.96 15.85 -2.65
N TYR A 368 -33.21 14.54 -2.55
CA TYR A 368 -34.56 13.96 -2.62
C TYR A 368 -34.74 12.75 -1.67
N GLY A 369 -33.83 12.53 -0.72
CA GLY A 369 -34.05 11.54 0.35
C GLY A 369 -34.19 10.10 -0.14
N ASN A 370 -33.64 9.86 -1.33
CA ASN A 370 -33.25 8.56 -1.81
C ASN A 370 -31.99 8.71 -2.69
N SER A 371 -30.88 9.19 -2.11
CA SER A 371 -29.54 9.35 -2.70
C SER A 371 -29.35 9.77 -4.18
N SER A 372 -30.28 10.49 -4.84
CA SER A 372 -30.00 11.27 -6.07
C SER A 372 -30.54 12.68 -5.94
N PHE A 373 -30.02 13.58 -6.76
CA PHE A 373 -30.36 15.00 -6.67
C PHE A 373 -31.31 15.49 -7.75
N THR A 374 -31.74 16.74 -7.58
CA THR A 374 -32.22 17.60 -8.68
C THR A 374 -31.16 17.70 -9.77
N ASN A 375 -31.56 18.09 -10.98
CA ASN A 375 -30.61 18.66 -11.94
C ASN A 375 -29.96 19.92 -11.35
N GLN A 376 -28.73 20.22 -11.77
CA GLN A 376 -27.96 21.29 -11.17
C GLN A 376 -28.49 22.71 -11.40
N MET A 377 -28.28 23.54 -10.38
CA MET A 377 -28.46 24.98 -10.35
C MET A 377 -27.08 25.64 -10.29
N THR A 378 -26.62 26.25 -11.39
CA THR A 378 -25.28 26.88 -11.45
C THR A 378 -25.30 28.35 -11.05
N TYR A 379 -24.35 28.73 -10.20
CA TYR A 379 -24.07 30.11 -9.79
C TYR A 379 -22.66 30.50 -10.21
N LEU A 380 -22.42 31.74 -10.62
CA LEU A 380 -21.08 32.20 -11.02
C LEU A 380 -20.11 32.28 -9.83
N THR A 381 -18.81 32.25 -10.07
CA THR A 381 -17.71 32.55 -9.13
C THR A 381 -16.67 33.48 -9.79
N GLY A 382 -15.58 33.78 -9.09
CA GLY A 382 -14.30 34.17 -9.69
C GLY A 382 -13.71 33.07 -10.58
N THR A 383 -12.54 33.31 -11.18
CA THR A 383 -12.00 32.44 -12.24
C THR A 383 -11.11 31.30 -11.76
N TYR A 384 -11.22 30.16 -12.44
CA TYR A 384 -10.55 28.91 -12.06
C TYR A 384 -10.75 28.53 -10.57
N PRO A 385 -12.02 28.41 -10.09
CA PRO A 385 -12.30 27.98 -8.73
C PRO A 385 -11.68 26.62 -8.40
N TYR A 386 -10.91 26.55 -7.31
CA TYR A 386 -9.99 25.46 -6.99
C TYR A 386 -10.48 24.65 -5.77
N CYS A 387 -10.53 25.26 -4.57
CA CYS A 387 -10.97 24.61 -3.33
C CYS A 387 -12.29 25.21 -2.83
N VAL A 388 -13.10 24.44 -2.11
CA VAL A 388 -14.35 24.92 -1.46
C VAL A 388 -14.43 24.53 0.01
N ALA A 389 -15.12 25.35 0.78
CA ALA A 389 -15.61 25.06 2.12
C ALA A 389 -17.03 25.63 2.30
N VAL A 390 -17.70 25.26 3.39
CA VAL A 390 -19.00 25.79 3.81
C VAL A 390 -18.90 26.35 5.21
N GLY A 391 -19.91 27.11 5.58
CA GLY A 391 -20.11 27.65 6.91
C GLY A 391 -21.36 28.52 6.88
N ASP A 392 -21.91 28.87 8.04
CA ASP A 392 -22.85 30.00 8.11
C ASP A 392 -22.03 31.30 8.20
N PHE A 393 -21.89 32.02 7.08
CA PHE A 393 -21.12 33.28 7.02
C PHE A 393 -22.00 34.51 7.29
N ASN A 394 -23.27 34.32 7.64
CA ASN A 394 -24.23 35.39 7.92
C ASN A 394 -25.08 35.19 9.20
N ASN A 395 -24.79 34.14 9.97
CA ASN A 395 -25.44 33.71 11.21
C ASN A 395 -26.97 33.61 11.11
N ASP A 396 -27.49 33.14 9.96
CA ASP A 396 -28.93 32.93 9.70
C ASP A 396 -29.38 31.45 9.66
N THR A 397 -28.54 30.56 10.18
CA THR A 397 -28.72 29.11 10.38
C THR A 397 -28.89 28.30 9.11
N LYS A 398 -28.13 28.69 8.07
CA LYS A 398 -28.07 28.05 6.76
C LYS A 398 -26.64 27.99 6.28
N LEU A 399 -26.37 27.05 5.39
CA LEU A 399 -25.05 26.91 4.81
C LEU A 399 -24.83 27.91 3.67
N ASP A 400 -23.78 28.70 3.82
CA ASP A 400 -23.16 29.52 2.78
C ASP A 400 -21.94 28.79 2.20
N ILE A 401 -21.40 29.28 1.08
CA ILE A 401 -20.28 28.66 0.34
C ILE A 401 -19.10 29.64 0.26
N VAL A 402 -17.88 29.17 0.54
CA VAL A 402 -16.62 29.86 0.19
C VAL A 402 -15.81 29.05 -0.82
N VAL A 403 -15.33 29.72 -1.88
CA VAL A 403 -14.60 29.12 -3.01
C VAL A 403 -13.29 29.87 -3.26
N THR A 404 -12.12 29.22 -3.26
CA THR A 404 -10.87 29.85 -3.77
C THR A 404 -10.83 29.86 -5.29
N ASN A 405 -10.26 30.90 -5.92
CA ASN A 405 -10.29 31.13 -7.37
C ASN A 405 -8.87 31.43 -7.88
N SER A 406 -8.14 30.40 -8.33
CA SER A 406 -6.70 30.52 -8.57
C SER A 406 -6.30 31.16 -9.89
N GLY A 407 -7.28 31.43 -10.77
CA GLY A 407 -7.07 32.19 -12.01
C GLY A 407 -7.11 33.71 -11.83
N ASN A 408 -7.84 34.20 -10.81
CA ASN A 408 -8.03 35.63 -10.54
C ASN A 408 -7.57 36.08 -9.15
N ASN A 409 -7.11 35.17 -8.29
CA ASN A 409 -6.58 35.45 -6.94
C ASN A 409 -7.62 36.06 -6.00
N THR A 410 -8.75 35.36 -5.88
CA THR A 410 -9.86 35.74 -4.98
C THR A 410 -10.45 34.53 -4.27
N VAL A 411 -11.13 34.73 -3.15
CA VAL A 411 -12.25 33.87 -2.74
C VAL A 411 -13.57 34.42 -3.30
N SER A 412 -14.56 33.54 -3.46
CA SER A 412 -15.94 33.88 -3.80
C SER A 412 -16.86 33.35 -2.71
N ILE A 413 -17.72 34.20 -2.17
CA ILE A 413 -18.73 33.86 -1.15
C ILE A 413 -20.11 33.84 -1.80
N LEU A 414 -20.89 32.78 -1.58
CA LEU A 414 -22.28 32.67 -2.04
C LEU A 414 -23.18 32.34 -0.86
N LEU A 415 -24.23 33.13 -0.65
CA LEU A 415 -25.11 32.98 0.51
C LEU A 415 -26.30 32.08 0.21
N GLY A 416 -26.58 31.13 1.08
CA GLY A 416 -27.69 30.19 0.97
C GLY A 416 -29.01 30.81 1.42
N TYR A 417 -30.06 30.70 0.60
CA TYR A 417 -31.39 31.15 1.02
C TYR A 417 -32.10 30.15 1.95
N GLY A 418 -31.55 28.94 2.16
CA GLY A 418 -32.17 27.89 2.98
C GLY A 418 -33.33 27.23 2.24
N ASN A 419 -33.11 27.01 0.94
CA ASN A 419 -34.02 26.36 -0.01
C ASN A 419 -33.27 25.81 -1.23
N GLY A 420 -31.94 25.61 -1.12
CA GLY A 420 -31.10 25.14 -2.21
C GLY A 420 -30.82 26.16 -3.32
N SER A 421 -31.07 27.45 -3.06
CA SER A 421 -30.73 28.52 -3.99
C SER A 421 -29.90 29.61 -3.32
N PHE A 422 -29.04 30.27 -4.09
CA PHE A 422 -28.01 31.16 -3.56
C PHE A 422 -28.11 32.59 -4.10
N ALA A 423 -27.54 33.53 -3.34
CA ALA A 423 -27.23 34.86 -3.82
C ALA A 423 -26.16 34.83 -4.95
N ASN A 424 -26.06 35.92 -5.70
CA ASN A 424 -24.90 36.13 -6.58
C ASN A 424 -23.61 36.21 -5.74
N HIS A 425 -22.52 35.65 -6.23
CA HIS A 425 -21.27 35.65 -5.49
C HIS A 425 -20.72 37.06 -5.23
N MET A 426 -20.04 37.21 -4.09
CA MET A 426 -19.17 38.34 -3.79
C MET A 426 -17.72 37.85 -3.80
N THR A 427 -16.78 38.61 -4.38
CA THR A 427 -15.34 38.24 -4.38
C THR A 427 -14.52 39.10 -3.43
N TYR A 428 -13.59 38.47 -2.72
CA TYR A 428 -12.58 39.12 -1.88
C TYR A 428 -11.19 38.64 -2.32
N ALA A 429 -10.18 39.52 -2.33
CA ALA A 429 -8.85 39.19 -2.84
C ALA A 429 -8.07 38.22 -1.94
N THR A 430 -7.26 37.35 -2.55
CA THR A 430 -6.25 36.49 -1.91
C THR A 430 -4.86 36.85 -2.44
N GLY A 431 -3.82 36.08 -2.08
CA GLY A 431 -2.55 36.07 -2.82
C GLY A 431 -2.65 35.25 -4.12
N PHE A 432 -1.53 35.15 -4.85
CA PHE A 432 -1.43 34.45 -6.15
C PHE A 432 -1.57 32.93 -6.04
N GLN A 433 -2.41 32.35 -6.90
CA GLN A 433 -2.71 30.91 -6.98
C GLN A 433 -3.16 30.28 -5.64
N PRO A 434 -4.30 30.70 -5.05
CA PRO A 434 -4.87 30.07 -3.87
C PRO A 434 -5.17 28.57 -4.07
N SER A 435 -4.58 27.71 -3.23
CA SER A 435 -4.50 26.25 -3.38
C SER A 435 -5.40 25.46 -2.42
N SER A 436 -5.62 25.93 -1.19
CA SER A 436 -6.47 25.28 -0.18
C SER A 436 -7.30 26.31 0.61
N VAL A 437 -8.36 25.88 1.28
CA VAL A 437 -9.15 26.71 2.20
C VAL A 437 -9.63 25.96 3.45
N ALA A 438 -9.39 26.60 4.60
CA ALA A 438 -9.94 26.24 5.90
C ALA A 438 -10.86 27.37 6.40
N VAL A 439 -11.81 27.03 7.27
CA VAL A 439 -12.86 27.91 7.79
C VAL A 439 -13.07 27.57 9.25
N ASP A 440 -13.01 28.56 10.13
CA ASP A 440 -13.21 28.45 11.58
C ASP A 440 -13.35 29.85 12.18
N ASP A 441 -13.61 29.98 13.49
CA ASP A 441 -13.55 31.26 14.21
C ASP A 441 -12.12 31.54 14.71
N PHE A 442 -11.37 32.39 14.00
CA PHE A 442 -10.00 32.76 14.38
C PHE A 442 -9.95 34.04 15.22
N ASN A 443 -11.10 34.58 15.62
CA ASN A 443 -11.22 35.84 16.35
C ASN A 443 -12.07 35.76 17.64
N ASN A 444 -12.61 34.58 17.94
CA ASN A 444 -13.44 34.23 19.10
C ASN A 444 -14.71 35.10 19.24
N ASP A 445 -15.26 35.61 18.12
CA ASP A 445 -16.51 36.38 18.09
C ASP A 445 -17.74 35.62 17.54
N ASN A 446 -17.60 34.30 17.41
CA ASN A 446 -18.61 33.31 17.00
C ASN A 446 -19.14 33.57 15.57
N GLN A 447 -18.24 33.99 14.68
CA GLN A 447 -18.48 34.17 13.25
C GLN A 447 -17.33 33.48 12.49
N LEU A 448 -17.63 32.87 11.35
CA LEU A 448 -16.65 32.08 10.61
C LEU A 448 -15.75 32.96 9.74
N ASP A 449 -14.45 32.92 10.02
CA ASP A 449 -13.38 33.51 9.21
C ASP A 449 -12.83 32.48 8.19
N ILE A 450 -11.97 32.94 7.28
CA ILE A 450 -11.45 32.12 6.17
C ILE A 450 -9.92 32.19 6.12
N VAL A 451 -9.26 31.03 6.03
CA VAL A 451 -7.82 30.86 5.80
C VAL A 451 -7.56 30.24 4.43
N VAL A 452 -6.67 30.82 3.64
CA VAL A 452 -6.33 30.37 2.27
C VAL A 452 -4.82 30.31 2.06
N THR A 453 -4.28 29.18 1.61
CA THR A 453 -2.87 29.07 1.17
C THR A 453 -2.71 29.55 -0.27
N ASN A 454 -1.69 30.35 -0.59
CA ASN A 454 -1.43 30.93 -1.92
C ASN A 454 -0.14 30.36 -2.50
N SER A 455 -0.23 29.29 -3.31
CA SER A 455 0.93 28.50 -3.72
C SER A 455 1.85 29.16 -4.75
N GLY A 456 1.46 30.30 -5.31
CA GLY A 456 2.26 31.07 -6.27
C GLY A 456 2.82 32.39 -5.72
N GLU A 457 2.48 32.77 -4.49
CA GLU A 457 2.96 34.00 -3.82
C GLU A 457 3.55 33.75 -2.43
N ASP A 458 3.71 32.48 -2.04
CA ASP A 458 4.38 32.05 -0.80
C ASP A 458 3.77 32.72 0.45
N THR A 459 2.44 32.70 0.54
CA THR A 459 1.64 33.34 1.60
C THR A 459 0.40 32.54 2.02
N VAL A 460 -0.16 32.89 3.18
CA VAL A 460 -1.56 32.67 3.55
C VAL A 460 -2.32 33.99 3.53
N SER A 461 -3.57 33.97 3.05
CA SER A 461 -4.54 35.04 3.19
C SER A 461 -5.55 34.68 4.29
N VAL A 462 -5.75 35.58 5.25
CA VAL A 462 -6.80 35.49 6.27
C VAL A 462 -7.87 36.54 5.99
N LEU A 463 -9.15 36.15 5.98
CA LEU A 463 -10.28 37.05 5.78
C LEU A 463 -11.29 36.87 6.91
N LEU A 464 -11.48 37.92 7.72
CA LEU A 464 -12.36 37.85 8.89
C LEU A 464 -13.82 38.10 8.51
N GLY A 465 -14.74 37.30 9.02
CA GLY A 465 -16.18 37.45 8.83
C GLY A 465 -16.75 38.52 9.75
N TYR A 466 -17.78 39.22 9.28
CA TYR A 466 -18.59 40.12 10.12
C TYR A 466 -20.00 39.57 10.39
N GLY A 467 -20.20 38.24 10.27
CA GLY A 467 -21.46 37.57 10.62
C GLY A 467 -22.67 38.10 9.85
N ASN A 468 -22.44 38.64 8.66
CA ASN A 468 -23.42 39.40 7.89
C ASN A 468 -23.15 39.33 6.38
N SER A 469 -22.44 38.29 5.92
CA SER A 469 -21.91 38.08 4.57
C SER A 469 -20.76 38.99 4.09
N SER A 470 -20.41 40.04 4.84
CA SER A 470 -19.23 40.86 4.53
C SER A 470 -17.98 40.36 5.28
N PHE A 471 -16.84 40.45 4.61
CA PHE A 471 -15.53 40.10 5.16
C PHE A 471 -14.61 41.31 5.20
N ALA A 472 -13.63 41.27 6.10
CA ALA A 472 -12.49 42.18 6.08
C ALA A 472 -11.67 42.02 4.78
N ASN A 473 -10.89 43.05 4.43
CA ASN A 473 -9.83 42.89 3.44
C ASN A 473 -8.85 41.83 3.95
N GLN A 474 -8.29 41.01 3.05
CA GLN A 474 -7.30 40.01 3.44
C GLN A 474 -6.15 40.60 4.25
N MET A 475 -5.81 39.92 5.34
CA MET A 475 -4.53 40.06 6.00
C MET A 475 -3.62 38.97 5.45
N THR A 476 -2.57 39.38 4.74
CA THR A 476 -1.65 38.47 4.07
C THR A 476 -0.43 38.22 4.96
N TYR A 477 -0.14 36.96 5.25
CA TYR A 477 1.00 36.51 6.04
C TYR A 477 1.92 35.67 5.15
N LEU A 478 3.23 35.85 5.29
CA LEU A 478 4.21 35.05 4.52
C LEU A 478 4.20 33.59 5.00
N THR A 479 4.41 32.66 4.08
CA THR A 479 4.76 31.26 4.36
C THR A 479 6.18 30.95 3.85
N GLY A 480 6.59 29.69 3.85
CA GLY A 480 7.66 29.23 2.96
C GLY A 480 7.15 29.08 1.52
N ALA A 481 8.02 28.59 0.64
CA ALA A 481 7.76 28.49 -0.80
C ALA A 481 6.84 27.32 -1.18
N TYR A 482 5.91 27.58 -2.12
CA TYR A 482 4.87 26.62 -2.54
C TYR A 482 4.11 25.96 -1.36
N PRO A 483 3.34 26.74 -0.58
CA PRO A 483 2.46 26.21 0.47
C PRO A 483 1.43 25.21 -0.10
N TYR A 484 1.39 24.01 0.48
CA TYR A 484 0.79 22.82 -0.10
C TYR A 484 -0.38 22.26 0.71
N SER A 485 -0.20 22.07 2.03
CA SER A 485 -1.24 21.63 2.96
C SER A 485 -1.34 22.58 4.15
N VAL A 486 -2.50 22.60 4.81
CA VAL A 486 -2.81 23.45 5.96
C VAL A 486 -3.64 22.67 6.98
N ALA A 487 -3.32 22.85 8.27
CA ALA A 487 -4.12 22.38 9.40
C ALA A 487 -4.18 23.45 10.50
N LEU A 488 -5.11 23.29 11.44
CA LEU A 488 -5.41 24.24 12.52
C LEU A 488 -5.18 23.58 13.89
N GLY A 489 -4.93 24.39 14.91
CA GLY A 489 -4.79 23.94 16.30
C GLY A 489 -4.45 25.11 17.23
N ASP A 490 -4.39 24.86 18.54
CA ASP A 490 -3.82 25.79 19.53
C ASP A 490 -2.39 25.32 19.87
N PHE A 491 -1.36 25.93 19.28
CA PHE A 491 0.05 25.55 19.50
C PHE A 491 0.71 26.34 20.64
N ASN A 492 -0.04 27.23 21.29
CA ASN A 492 0.46 28.14 22.32
C ASN A 492 -0.35 28.09 23.64
N ASN A 493 -1.34 27.20 23.70
CA ASN A 493 -2.25 26.94 24.82
C ASN A 493 -3.03 28.19 25.31
N ASP A 494 -3.27 29.17 24.45
CA ASP A 494 -3.95 30.42 24.80
C ASP A 494 -5.43 30.51 24.36
N THR A 495 -5.98 29.38 23.91
CA THR A 495 -7.40 29.13 23.52
C THR A 495 -7.85 29.89 22.28
N ARG A 496 -6.94 30.03 21.31
CA ARG A 496 -7.13 30.73 20.04
C ARG A 496 -6.52 29.89 18.93
N LEU A 497 -7.08 29.96 17.72
CA LEU A 497 -6.63 29.12 16.61
C LEU A 497 -5.38 29.68 15.93
N ASP A 498 -4.34 28.85 15.91
CA ASP A 498 -3.12 28.98 15.15
C ASP A 498 -3.20 28.19 13.83
N ILE A 499 -2.26 28.42 12.91
CA ILE A 499 -2.20 27.78 11.59
C ILE A 499 -0.84 27.10 11.40
N VAL A 500 -0.83 25.85 10.91
CA VAL A 500 0.35 25.15 10.37
C VAL A 500 0.23 24.97 8.86
N VAL A 501 1.30 25.26 8.12
CA VAL A 501 1.35 25.14 6.64
C VAL A 501 2.62 24.40 6.19
N THR A 502 2.50 23.41 5.30
CA THR A 502 3.66 22.73 4.69
C THR A 502 4.11 23.43 3.41
N ASN A 503 5.41 23.70 3.27
CA ASN A 503 5.97 24.47 2.16
C ASN A 503 6.86 23.57 1.28
N SER A 504 6.26 23.08 0.19
CA SER A 504 6.84 22.03 -0.65
C SER A 504 8.02 22.48 -1.53
N GLY A 505 8.24 23.80 -1.66
CA GLY A 505 9.24 24.41 -2.53
C GLY A 505 10.58 24.75 -1.87
N ASP A 506 10.61 24.96 -0.56
CA ASP A 506 11.81 25.31 0.21
C ASP A 506 12.10 24.40 1.41
N ASN A 507 11.29 23.35 1.61
CA ASN A 507 11.42 22.35 2.68
C ASN A 507 11.28 22.98 4.07
N MET A 508 10.15 23.66 4.30
CA MET A 508 9.81 24.24 5.60
C MET A 508 8.38 23.93 6.01
N VAL A 509 8.11 24.04 7.31
CA VAL A 509 6.77 24.23 7.86
C VAL A 509 6.66 25.64 8.44
N SER A 510 5.56 26.33 8.15
CA SER A 510 5.27 27.67 8.66
C SER A 510 4.21 27.60 9.75
N ILE A 511 4.53 28.14 10.93
CA ILE A 511 3.59 28.30 12.03
C ILE A 511 3.20 29.78 12.13
N LEU A 512 1.89 30.06 12.15
CA LEU A 512 1.35 31.41 12.33
C LEU A 512 0.47 31.37 13.60
N LEU A 513 0.84 32.13 14.63
CA LEU A 513 0.12 32.15 15.90
C LEU A 513 -0.97 33.21 15.93
N GLY A 514 -2.18 32.84 16.35
CA GLY A 514 -3.36 33.69 16.38
C GLY A 514 -3.42 34.55 17.64
N TYR A 515 -3.54 35.86 17.45
CA TYR A 515 -3.90 36.77 18.55
C TYR A 515 -5.38 36.61 18.99
N GLY A 516 -6.16 35.71 18.37
CA GLY A 516 -7.61 35.54 18.57
C GLY A 516 -8.37 36.86 18.49
N ASN A 517 -7.96 37.63 17.50
CA ASN A 517 -8.67 38.76 16.93
C ASN A 517 -8.58 38.67 15.39
N GLY A 518 -8.36 37.45 14.88
CA GLY A 518 -8.15 37.13 13.47
C GLY A 518 -6.81 37.58 12.88
N SER A 519 -5.97 38.30 13.62
CA SER A 519 -4.60 38.63 13.19
C SER A 519 -3.58 37.66 13.78
N PHE A 520 -2.49 37.44 13.06
CA PHE A 520 -1.44 36.48 13.39
C PHE A 520 -0.08 37.14 13.64
N GLU A 521 0.81 36.43 14.33
CA GLU A 521 2.25 36.72 14.33
C GLU A 521 2.85 36.60 12.91
N ASN A 522 4.05 37.18 12.73
CA ASN A 522 4.89 36.81 11.58
C ASN A 522 5.22 35.32 11.68
N GLN A 523 5.21 34.61 10.55
CA GLN A 523 5.49 33.17 10.53
C GLN A 523 6.79 32.80 11.27
N ARG A 524 6.69 31.75 12.08
CA ARG A 524 7.83 31.03 12.63
C ARG A 524 8.08 29.84 11.70
N THR A 525 9.13 29.91 10.88
CA THR A 525 9.50 28.81 9.99
C THR A 525 10.41 27.81 10.69
N TYR A 526 10.13 26.54 10.46
CA TYR A 526 10.98 25.43 10.89
C TYR A 526 11.38 24.63 9.66
N LEU A 527 12.67 24.31 9.54
CA LEU A 527 13.18 23.48 8.45
C LEU A 527 12.61 22.07 8.59
N THR A 528 12.04 21.55 7.51
CA THR A 528 11.70 20.14 7.33
C THR A 528 12.74 19.50 6.41
N GLU A 529 12.59 18.22 6.13
CA GLU A 529 13.33 17.58 5.05
C GLU A 529 12.60 17.69 3.70
N ALA A 530 13.15 17.04 2.66
CA ALA A 530 12.79 17.30 1.27
C ALA A 530 11.31 16.99 0.90
N TYR A 531 10.63 18.03 0.38
CA TYR A 531 9.26 18.03 -0.14
C TYR A 531 8.18 17.65 0.90
N PRO A 532 7.93 18.51 1.90
CA PRO A 532 6.86 18.32 2.87
C PRO A 532 5.48 18.40 2.18
N CYS A 533 4.70 17.30 2.23
CA CYS A 533 3.46 17.16 1.45
C CYS A 533 2.20 16.89 2.27
N SER A 534 2.33 16.46 3.54
CA SER A 534 1.20 16.27 4.46
C SER A 534 1.61 16.62 5.89
N VAL A 535 0.64 16.91 6.76
CA VAL A 535 0.83 17.30 8.16
C VAL A 535 -0.31 16.77 9.02
N ALA A 536 0.01 16.33 10.24
CA ALA A 536 -0.95 16.02 11.30
C ALA A 536 -0.48 16.61 12.64
N VAL A 537 -1.40 16.70 13.60
CA VAL A 537 -1.25 17.41 14.88
C VAL A 537 -1.75 16.51 16.02
N GLY A 538 -1.08 16.54 17.17
CA GLY A 538 -1.44 15.79 18.37
C GLY A 538 -0.48 16.08 19.52
N ASP A 539 -0.74 15.57 20.73
CA ASP A 539 0.23 15.63 21.83
C ASP A 539 1.06 14.34 21.85
N PHE A 540 2.33 14.40 21.42
CA PHE A 540 3.23 13.25 21.36
C PHE A 540 4.09 13.10 22.63
N ASN A 541 3.97 14.04 23.57
CA ASN A 541 4.83 14.11 24.76
C ASN A 541 4.07 14.15 26.11
N ASN A 542 2.74 14.17 26.06
CA ASN A 542 1.80 14.17 27.18
C ASN A 542 2.01 15.35 28.17
N ASP A 543 2.46 16.51 27.69
CA ASP A 543 2.53 17.75 28.48
C ASP A 543 1.37 18.74 28.21
N ALA A 544 0.32 18.25 27.53
CA ALA A 544 -0.94 18.90 27.18
C ALA A 544 -0.79 20.06 26.20
N ARG A 545 0.05 19.89 25.17
CA ARG A 545 0.32 20.87 24.10
C ARG A 545 0.29 20.18 22.75
N LEU A 546 0.06 20.96 21.69
CA LEU A 546 0.03 20.42 20.33
C LEU A 546 1.44 20.38 19.70
N ASP A 547 1.91 19.17 19.47
CA ASP A 547 3.05 18.82 18.63
C ASP A 547 2.61 18.62 17.17
N ILE A 548 3.59 18.57 16.24
CA ILE A 548 3.33 18.50 14.79
C ILE A 548 4.18 17.39 14.16
N VAL A 549 3.58 16.60 13.26
CA VAL A 549 4.27 15.66 12.38
C VAL A 549 4.08 16.07 10.90
N VAL A 550 5.17 16.20 10.16
CA VAL A 550 5.19 16.57 8.73
C VAL A 550 5.80 15.46 7.88
N VAL A 551 5.15 15.09 6.78
CA VAL A 551 5.59 14.02 5.86
C VAL A 551 6.45 14.57 4.72
N ASN A 552 7.71 14.13 4.60
CA ASN A 552 8.68 14.62 3.62
C ASN A 552 8.87 13.62 2.47
N GLN A 553 8.15 13.82 1.36
CA GLN A 553 8.01 12.81 0.31
C GLN A 553 9.33 12.42 -0.38
N GLN A 554 10.27 13.36 -0.51
CA GLN A 554 11.52 13.13 -1.23
C GLN A 554 12.65 12.63 -0.32
N ASN A 555 12.58 12.87 1.00
CA ASN A 555 13.59 12.40 1.95
C ASN A 555 13.31 11.00 2.52
N ALA A 556 12.04 10.56 2.48
CA ALA A 556 11.59 9.31 3.12
C ALA A 556 11.67 9.35 4.66
N ASP A 557 11.15 10.42 5.26
CA ASP A 557 11.01 10.58 6.70
C ASP A 557 9.77 11.43 7.06
N VAL A 558 9.48 11.45 8.36
CA VAL A 558 8.67 12.50 8.97
C VAL A 558 9.54 13.41 9.83
N SER A 559 9.27 14.72 9.77
CA SER A 559 9.78 15.69 10.74
C SER A 559 8.78 15.81 11.89
N VAL A 560 9.20 15.47 13.12
CA VAL A 560 8.43 15.70 14.35
C VAL A 560 8.94 16.98 15.02
N PHE A 561 8.01 17.86 15.38
CA PHE A 561 8.26 19.11 16.08
C PHE A 561 7.48 19.12 17.40
N LEU A 562 8.19 19.21 18.53
CA LEU A 562 7.58 19.27 19.87
C LEU A 562 7.29 20.72 20.27
N GLY A 563 6.06 21.00 20.69
CA GLY A 563 5.57 22.34 21.03
C GLY A 563 5.90 22.74 22.45
N TYR A 564 6.52 23.91 22.63
CA TYR A 564 6.78 24.46 23.97
C TYR A 564 5.55 25.12 24.61
N GLY A 565 4.43 25.26 23.89
CA GLY A 565 3.20 25.85 24.43
C GLY A 565 3.30 27.37 24.58
N ASP A 566 4.18 27.97 23.78
CA ASP A 566 4.25 29.40 23.45
C ASP A 566 4.26 29.60 21.93
N GLY A 567 3.80 28.57 21.20
CA GLY A 567 3.84 28.47 19.74
C GLY A 567 5.26 28.47 19.16
N SER A 568 6.28 28.18 19.96
CA SER A 568 7.60 27.81 19.48
C SER A 568 7.80 26.31 19.59
N PHE A 569 8.54 25.74 18.64
CA PHE A 569 8.81 24.31 18.58
C PHE A 569 10.30 24.02 18.82
N ALA A 570 10.58 22.81 19.29
CA ALA A 570 11.92 22.23 19.23
C ALA A 570 12.41 22.13 17.77
N ASN A 571 13.73 22.00 17.58
CA ASN A 571 14.27 21.58 16.29
C ASN A 571 13.65 20.23 15.90
N GLN A 572 13.40 20.00 14.60
CA GLN A 572 12.89 18.72 14.13
C GLN A 572 13.73 17.55 14.67
N VAL A 573 13.06 16.52 15.18
CA VAL A 573 13.63 15.18 15.20
C VAL A 573 13.02 14.45 14.02
N THR A 574 13.87 14.03 13.08
CA THR A 574 13.43 13.28 11.91
C THR A 574 13.44 11.79 12.22
N TYR A 575 12.36 11.11 11.84
CA TYR A 575 12.24 9.67 11.94
C TYR A 575 11.99 9.12 10.54
N SER A 576 12.87 8.23 10.08
CA SER A 576 12.73 7.62 8.77
C SER A 576 11.36 6.96 8.60
N THR A 577 10.81 7.09 7.39
CA THR A 577 9.63 6.37 6.91
C THR A 577 10.06 5.45 5.77
N GLY A 578 9.10 4.83 5.08
CA GLY A 578 9.37 4.27 3.76
C GLY A 578 9.41 5.37 2.69
N PHE A 579 10.12 5.11 1.60
CA PHE A 579 10.25 5.92 0.41
C PHE A 579 8.92 6.38 -0.19
N ARG A 580 8.90 7.66 -0.60
CA ARG A 580 7.71 8.40 -1.06
C ARG A 580 6.53 8.26 -0.10
N PRO A 581 6.67 8.71 1.16
CA PRO A 581 5.55 8.78 2.08
C PRO A 581 4.49 9.76 1.52
N SER A 582 3.22 9.50 1.82
CA SER A 582 2.08 10.09 1.09
C SER A 582 0.90 10.55 1.95
N SER A 583 0.65 9.92 3.09
CA SER A 583 -0.40 10.29 4.05
C SER A 583 -0.01 9.78 5.44
N VAL A 584 -0.46 10.46 6.50
CA VAL A 584 -0.16 10.17 7.90
C VAL A 584 -1.44 10.18 8.73
N VAL A 585 -1.54 9.30 9.73
CA VAL A 585 -2.55 9.30 10.80
C VAL A 585 -1.87 9.10 12.16
N VAL A 586 -2.55 9.45 13.25
CA VAL A 586 -2.03 9.41 14.63
C VAL A 586 -3.08 8.87 15.60
N GLY A 587 -2.65 8.25 16.69
CA GLY A 587 -3.50 7.59 17.68
C GLY A 587 -2.69 6.78 18.69
N ASP A 588 -3.29 6.29 19.78
CA ASP A 588 -2.66 5.27 20.65
C ASP A 588 -2.96 3.90 20.05
N PHE A 589 -2.00 3.34 19.32
CA PHE A 589 -2.16 2.03 18.71
C PHE A 589 -1.80 0.97 19.73
N ASN A 590 -0.65 1.12 20.38
CA ASN A 590 -0.06 0.07 21.20
C ASN A 590 -0.81 -0.19 22.54
N ASN A 591 -1.73 0.71 22.91
CA ASN A 591 -2.50 0.75 24.16
C ASN A 591 -1.59 0.88 25.39
N ASP A 592 -0.73 1.90 25.35
CA ASP A 592 0.04 2.39 26.50
C ASP A 592 -0.20 3.89 26.81
N THR A 593 -1.24 4.49 26.23
CA THR A 593 -1.69 5.88 26.41
C THR A 593 -0.78 6.97 25.82
N GLN A 594 0.10 6.61 24.88
CA GLN A 594 0.93 7.54 24.11
C GLN A 594 0.43 7.63 22.65
N LEU A 595 0.61 8.77 21.98
CA LEU A 595 0.29 8.87 20.55
C LEU A 595 1.44 8.34 19.69
N ASP A 596 1.15 7.33 18.89
CA ASP A 596 2.00 6.78 17.84
C ASP A 596 1.70 7.47 16.48
N ILE A 597 2.64 7.36 15.53
CA ILE A 597 2.55 7.92 14.17
C ILE A 597 2.49 6.80 13.13
N VAL A 598 1.60 6.90 12.14
CA VAL A 598 1.37 5.88 11.11
C VAL A 598 1.35 6.50 9.71
N VAL A 599 2.28 6.13 8.83
CA VAL A 599 2.55 6.81 7.54
C VAL A 599 2.51 5.86 6.35
N THR A 600 1.68 6.13 5.33
CA THR A 600 1.67 5.34 4.08
C THR A 600 2.86 5.71 3.18
N ASN A 601 3.56 4.69 2.67
CA ASN A 601 4.80 4.80 1.91
C ASN A 601 4.62 4.28 0.47
N SER A 602 4.02 5.11 -0.39
CA SER A 602 3.66 4.76 -1.77
C SER A 602 4.81 4.25 -2.65
N GLY A 603 6.07 4.54 -2.31
CA GLY A 603 7.27 4.09 -3.03
C GLY A 603 7.89 2.79 -2.51
N ASN A 604 7.55 2.36 -1.30
CA ASN A 604 8.00 1.07 -0.76
C ASN A 604 6.89 0.03 -0.58
N ASN A 605 5.61 0.40 -0.71
CA ASN A 605 4.42 -0.46 -0.57
C ASN A 605 4.06 -0.81 0.87
N THR A 606 4.16 0.16 1.79
CA THR A 606 4.14 -0.10 3.24
C THR A 606 3.48 1.00 4.04
N VAL A 607 3.21 0.74 5.31
CA VAL A 607 2.86 1.72 6.34
C VAL A 607 3.94 1.74 7.43
N SER A 608 4.57 2.89 7.69
CA SER A 608 5.52 3.07 8.80
C SER A 608 4.78 3.38 10.08
N VAL A 609 4.83 2.48 11.07
CA VAL A 609 4.37 2.73 12.45
C VAL A 609 5.57 3.11 13.31
N LEU A 610 5.46 4.24 14.00
CA LEU A 610 6.48 4.78 14.90
C LEU A 610 5.80 4.92 16.27
N LEU A 611 6.18 4.12 17.27
CA LEU A 611 5.51 4.17 18.57
C LEU A 611 6.03 5.33 19.41
N GLY A 612 5.14 6.05 20.08
CA GLY A 612 5.48 7.19 20.94
C GLY A 612 5.95 6.73 22.32
N TYR A 613 7.10 7.20 22.78
CA TYR A 613 7.58 6.94 24.15
C TYR A 613 6.94 7.87 25.21
N GLY A 614 5.91 8.64 24.86
CA GLY A 614 5.22 9.54 25.80
C GLY A 614 6.06 10.72 26.26
N ASN A 615 7.01 11.14 25.42
CA ASN A 615 7.96 12.21 25.69
C ASN A 615 8.40 12.94 24.40
N GLY A 616 7.64 12.77 23.31
CA GLY A 616 7.95 13.32 22.00
C GLY A 616 9.11 12.65 21.26
N SER A 617 9.69 11.59 21.84
CA SER A 617 10.55 10.65 21.10
C SER A 617 9.80 9.41 20.66
N PHE A 618 10.15 8.90 19.49
CA PHE A 618 9.52 7.72 18.89
C PHE A 618 10.50 6.56 18.76
N THR A 619 9.98 5.35 18.54
CA THR A 619 10.79 4.22 18.09
C THR A 619 11.40 4.49 16.70
N ASP A 620 12.45 3.74 16.36
CA ASP A 620 12.72 3.47 14.94
C ASP A 620 11.44 2.92 14.29
N GLN A 621 11.23 3.23 13.01
CA GLN A 621 10.02 2.81 12.29
C GLN A 621 9.87 1.29 12.23
N MET A 622 8.83 0.77 12.89
CA MET A 622 8.26 -0.53 12.58
C MET A 622 7.35 -0.32 11.36
N MET A 623 7.97 -0.40 10.19
CA MET A 623 7.23 -0.40 8.94
C MET A 623 6.63 -1.78 8.74
N TYR A 624 5.39 -1.86 8.30
CA TYR A 624 4.69 -3.08 7.90
C TYR A 624 4.33 -2.90 6.43
N ALA A 625 4.29 -3.94 5.58
CA ALA A 625 3.75 -3.71 4.22
C ALA A 625 2.28 -3.34 4.25
N THR A 626 1.82 -3.13 3.04
CA THR A 626 0.47 -3.20 2.61
C THR A 626 0.54 -3.89 1.24
N GLY A 627 -0.57 -4.01 0.51
CA GLY A 627 -0.47 -4.21 -0.94
C GLY A 627 0.30 -3.07 -1.62
N LEU A 628 0.77 -3.30 -2.86
CA LEU A 628 1.49 -2.34 -3.68
C LEU A 628 0.81 -0.95 -3.70
N LYS A 629 1.62 0.12 -3.63
CA LYS A 629 1.21 1.53 -3.65
C LYS A 629 0.03 1.86 -2.71
N PRO A 630 0.21 1.80 -1.38
CA PRO A 630 -0.77 2.33 -0.43
C PRO A 630 -0.97 3.83 -0.65
N LEU A 631 -2.22 4.29 -0.59
CA LEU A 631 -2.59 5.70 -0.71
C LEU A 631 -3.39 6.23 0.49
N SER A 632 -3.95 5.34 1.31
CA SER A 632 -4.97 5.65 2.32
C SER A 632 -4.88 4.67 3.47
N VAL A 633 -4.88 5.16 4.70
CA VAL A 633 -4.90 4.36 5.93
C VAL A 633 -6.03 4.82 6.84
N ALA A 634 -6.69 3.87 7.50
CA ALA A 634 -7.67 4.07 8.58
C ALA A 634 -7.40 3.04 9.70
N VAL A 635 -8.01 3.22 10.87
CA VAL A 635 -7.60 2.52 12.12
C VAL A 635 -8.84 2.22 12.99
N GLY A 636 -8.80 1.13 13.76
CA GLY A 636 -9.92 0.71 14.62
C GLY A 636 -9.65 -0.63 15.30
N ASP A 637 -10.45 -1.03 16.29
CA ASP A 637 -10.39 -2.39 16.85
C ASP A 637 -11.30 -3.32 16.02
N PHE A 638 -10.71 -4.18 15.19
CA PHE A 638 -11.45 -5.10 14.31
C PHE A 638 -11.66 -6.48 14.95
N ASN A 639 -11.05 -6.73 16.12
CA ASN A 639 -10.96 -8.05 16.73
C ASN A 639 -11.50 -8.11 18.18
N ASN A 640 -11.94 -6.98 18.72
CA ASN A 640 -12.49 -6.77 20.06
C ASN A 640 -11.53 -7.18 21.21
N ASP A 641 -10.21 -7.14 21.00
CA ASP A 641 -9.20 -7.32 22.06
C ASP A 641 -8.68 -6.02 22.69
N THR A 642 -9.31 -4.88 22.36
CA THR A 642 -9.12 -3.53 22.90
C THR A 642 -7.81 -2.86 22.47
N ARG A 643 -7.38 -3.08 21.22
CA ARG A 643 -6.19 -2.44 20.62
C ARG A 643 -6.54 -1.92 19.22
N LEU A 644 -5.84 -0.89 18.74
CA LEU A 644 -6.07 -0.41 17.38
C LEU A 644 -5.29 -1.26 16.38
N ASP A 645 -6.05 -1.88 15.49
CA ASP A 645 -5.64 -2.48 14.23
C ASP A 645 -5.58 -1.40 13.14
N ILE A 646 -4.94 -1.72 12.01
CA ILE A 646 -4.77 -0.80 10.88
C ILE A 646 -5.40 -1.40 9.62
N VAL A 647 -6.10 -0.58 8.83
CA VAL A 647 -6.51 -0.93 7.46
C VAL A 647 -5.92 0.04 6.44
N VAL A 648 -5.42 -0.47 5.30
CA VAL A 648 -4.79 0.35 4.24
C VAL A 648 -5.33 -0.01 2.85
N ALA A 649 -5.66 0.99 2.02
CA ALA A 649 -6.11 0.79 0.65
C ALA A 649 -4.96 0.88 -0.36
N ASN A 650 -4.82 -0.15 -1.19
CA ASN A 650 -3.65 -0.39 -2.02
C ASN A 650 -3.96 -0.28 -3.51
N SER A 651 -3.39 0.75 -4.13
CA SER A 651 -3.68 1.13 -5.52
C SER A 651 -2.86 0.37 -6.57
N GLY A 652 -1.90 -0.44 -6.13
CA GLY A 652 -1.14 -1.37 -6.96
C GLY A 652 -1.73 -2.79 -6.92
N ASP A 653 -2.06 -3.30 -5.73
CA ASP A 653 -2.54 -4.69 -5.56
C ASP A 653 -4.06 -4.84 -5.50
N HIS A 654 -4.81 -3.75 -5.72
CA HIS A 654 -6.26 -3.83 -5.90
C HIS A 654 -6.95 -4.47 -4.67
N ASN A 655 -6.41 -4.23 -3.47
CA ASN A 655 -6.83 -4.87 -2.21
C ASN A 655 -6.77 -3.89 -1.02
N ALA A 656 -7.37 -4.29 0.10
CA ALA A 656 -7.18 -3.66 1.40
C ALA A 656 -6.36 -4.58 2.31
N SER A 657 -5.34 -4.03 2.96
CA SER A 657 -4.56 -4.69 4.01
C SER A 657 -5.27 -4.51 5.34
N VAL A 658 -5.55 -5.55 6.12
CA VAL A 658 -5.90 -5.43 7.54
C VAL A 658 -4.78 -6.01 8.40
N LEU A 659 -4.15 -5.17 9.21
CA LEU A 659 -3.05 -5.51 10.10
C LEU A 659 -3.57 -5.49 11.55
N LEU A 660 -3.69 -6.67 12.17
CA LEU A 660 -4.31 -6.84 13.49
C LEU A 660 -3.29 -6.76 14.60
N GLN A 661 -3.44 -5.92 15.62
CA GLN A 661 -2.47 -5.88 16.70
C GLN A 661 -2.55 -7.11 17.61
N TYR A 662 -1.41 -7.76 17.84
CA TYR A 662 -1.36 -8.94 18.72
C TYR A 662 -0.55 -8.75 20.01
N ASN A 663 0.36 -7.79 20.05
CA ASN A 663 1.21 -7.54 21.22
C ASN A 663 1.79 -6.12 21.22
N ARG A 664 1.11 -5.16 21.88
CA ARG A 664 1.60 -3.80 22.22
C ARG A 664 2.43 -3.15 21.11
N GLY A 665 1.74 -2.76 20.04
CA GLY A 665 2.31 -2.07 18.88
C GLY A 665 3.00 -2.98 17.87
N SER A 666 3.19 -4.27 18.17
CA SER A 666 3.44 -5.29 17.15
C SER A 666 2.12 -5.65 16.45
N LEU A 667 2.01 -5.29 15.16
CA LEU A 667 0.92 -5.73 14.30
C LEU A 667 1.16 -7.15 13.79
N ARG A 668 0.06 -7.82 13.48
CA ARG A 668 -0.04 -9.22 13.09
C ARG A 668 -0.77 -9.33 11.77
N SER A 669 -0.50 -10.49 11.22
CA SER A 669 -0.73 -10.95 9.88
C SER A 669 -1.88 -10.32 9.09
N GLU A 670 -1.49 -9.64 8.00
CA GLU A 670 -2.30 -9.08 6.92
C GLU A 670 -3.45 -10.01 6.58
N ILE A 671 -4.66 -9.56 6.79
CA ILE A 671 -5.80 -10.20 6.15
C ILE A 671 -6.06 -9.36 4.91
N THR A 672 -5.50 -9.80 3.79
CA THR A 672 -5.68 -9.12 2.51
C THR A 672 -7.09 -9.35 2.01
N TYR A 673 -7.81 -8.25 1.81
CA TYR A 673 -9.13 -8.25 1.21
C TYR A 673 -9.02 -7.74 -0.21
N ALA A 674 -8.81 -8.69 -1.14
CA ALA A 674 -8.84 -8.41 -2.56
C ALA A 674 -10.19 -7.77 -2.95
N SER A 675 -10.13 -6.80 -3.85
CA SER A 675 -11.31 -6.31 -4.55
C SER A 675 -12.11 -7.48 -5.12
N GLY A 676 -13.38 -7.59 -4.73
CA GLY A 676 -14.29 -8.66 -5.21
C GLY A 676 -14.57 -8.68 -6.72
N ASP A 677 -13.86 -7.85 -7.49
CA ASP A 677 -14.09 -7.57 -8.90
C ASP A 677 -12.86 -7.03 -9.68
N GLY A 678 -11.65 -7.00 -9.08
CA GLY A 678 -10.39 -6.64 -9.77
C GLY A 678 -10.14 -5.13 -9.94
N SER A 679 -10.17 -4.38 -8.85
CA SER A 679 -10.23 -2.91 -8.82
C SER A 679 -9.20 -2.25 -7.91
N ILE A 680 -8.61 -1.16 -8.38
CA ILE A 680 -7.56 -0.37 -7.72
C ILE A 680 -8.11 0.23 -6.41
N LEU A 681 -7.72 -0.24 -5.24
CA LEU A 681 -8.24 0.32 -3.99
C LEU A 681 -7.53 1.65 -3.68
N ARG A 682 -8.29 2.76 -3.71
CA ARG A 682 -7.75 4.12 -3.56
C ARG A 682 -7.95 4.75 -2.19
N CYS A 683 -8.97 4.32 -1.45
CA CYS A 683 -9.32 4.85 -0.13
C CYS A 683 -10.00 3.77 0.71
N VAL A 684 -9.86 3.88 2.02
CA VAL A 684 -10.56 3.06 3.00
C VAL A 684 -11.16 3.94 4.11
N ALA A 685 -12.28 3.49 4.68
CA ALA A 685 -12.92 4.01 5.88
C ALA A 685 -13.48 2.84 6.72
N VAL A 686 -13.76 3.06 8.01
CA VAL A 686 -14.21 2.01 8.95
C VAL A 686 -15.33 2.46 9.88
N GLY A 687 -16.18 1.52 10.31
CA GLY A 687 -17.35 1.75 11.17
C GLY A 687 -18.27 0.52 11.20
N ASP A 688 -19.11 0.37 12.23
CA ASP A 688 -20.15 -0.69 12.27
C ASP A 688 -21.33 -0.32 11.35
N LEU A 689 -21.49 -1.01 10.21
CA LEU A 689 -22.51 -0.70 9.20
C LEU A 689 -23.72 -1.63 9.28
N ASN A 690 -23.66 -2.66 10.13
CA ASN A 690 -24.68 -3.69 10.24
C ASN A 690 -25.36 -3.73 11.64
N ASN A 691 -24.87 -2.93 12.59
CA ASN A 691 -25.29 -2.81 13.98
C ASN A 691 -25.11 -4.10 14.83
N ASP A 692 -24.13 -4.95 14.51
CA ASP A 692 -23.76 -6.12 15.33
C ASP A 692 -22.65 -5.87 16.36
N THR A 693 -22.23 -4.59 16.52
CA THR A 693 -21.18 -4.09 17.43
C THR A 693 -19.75 -4.48 17.06
N LEU A 694 -19.53 -4.83 15.79
CA LEU A 694 -18.24 -5.16 15.22
C LEU A 694 -17.91 -4.09 14.16
N LEU A 695 -16.65 -3.66 14.06
CA LEU A 695 -16.26 -2.70 13.02
C LEU A 695 -16.21 -3.39 11.64
N ASP A 696 -16.81 -2.74 10.65
CA ASP A 696 -16.76 -3.09 9.23
C ASP A 696 -15.77 -2.17 8.48
N ILE A 697 -15.40 -2.57 7.25
CA ILE A 697 -14.50 -1.82 6.36
C ILE A 697 -15.22 -1.44 5.07
N VAL A 698 -14.99 -0.22 4.57
CA VAL A 698 -15.50 0.27 3.28
C VAL A 698 -14.35 0.74 2.40
N VAL A 699 -14.38 0.39 1.11
CA VAL A 699 -13.26 0.58 0.18
C VAL A 699 -13.65 1.12 -1.20
N ALA A 700 -12.84 2.02 -1.74
CA ALA A 700 -13.04 2.65 -3.05
C ALA A 700 -12.37 1.87 -4.20
N ASN A 701 -13.16 1.08 -4.92
CA ASN A 701 -12.78 0.21 -6.04
C ASN A 701 -12.44 0.96 -7.37
N TYR A 702 -11.36 1.75 -7.45
CA TYR A 702 -10.96 2.50 -8.66
C TYR A 702 -10.69 1.61 -9.87
N GLY A 703 -10.74 2.20 -11.07
CA GLY A 703 -10.62 1.44 -12.33
C GLY A 703 -11.89 0.68 -12.68
N THR A 704 -12.67 0.28 -11.68
CA THR A 704 -13.93 -0.42 -11.85
C THR A 704 -15.09 0.49 -11.43
N ASN A 705 -15.98 0.11 -10.51
CA ASN A 705 -17.34 0.63 -10.58
C ASN A 705 -18.20 0.57 -9.28
N ASN A 706 -17.66 0.44 -8.08
CA ASN A 706 -18.47 0.12 -6.89
C ASN A 706 -17.80 0.52 -5.58
N VAL A 707 -18.36 0.12 -4.45
CA VAL A 707 -17.54 -0.03 -3.24
C VAL A 707 -17.56 -1.45 -2.76
N GLY A 708 -16.54 -1.78 -1.97
CA GLY A 708 -16.64 -2.86 -1.03
C GLY A 708 -17.26 -2.41 0.26
N VAL A 709 -18.16 -3.24 0.78
CA VAL A 709 -18.37 -3.39 2.21
C VAL A 709 -17.81 -4.74 2.59
N LEU A 710 -16.99 -4.77 3.64
CA LEU A 710 -16.47 -5.98 4.24
C LEU A 710 -16.95 -5.98 5.67
N LEU A 711 -17.88 -6.88 5.97
CA LEU A 711 -18.50 -6.96 7.28
C LEU A 711 -17.60 -7.73 8.25
N GLY A 712 -17.43 -7.24 9.47
CA GLY A 712 -16.60 -7.87 10.48
C GLY A 712 -17.13 -9.23 10.93
N TYR A 713 -16.22 -10.04 11.49
CA TYR A 713 -16.53 -11.20 12.33
C TYR A 713 -16.12 -10.98 13.80
N GLY A 714 -15.61 -9.80 14.16
CA GLY A 714 -15.31 -9.43 15.55
C GLY A 714 -14.13 -10.19 16.15
N ASN A 715 -13.26 -10.68 15.28
CA ASN A 715 -12.06 -11.46 15.57
C ASN A 715 -10.89 -11.03 14.65
N GLY A 716 -11.04 -9.89 13.97
CA GLY A 716 -10.09 -9.34 13.01
C GLY A 716 -10.23 -9.88 11.59
N THR A 717 -11.05 -10.91 11.35
CA THR A 717 -11.44 -11.31 10.00
C THR A 717 -12.76 -10.64 9.61
N PHE A 718 -12.92 -10.45 8.30
CA PHE A 718 -14.07 -9.87 7.64
C PHE A 718 -14.60 -10.83 6.57
N ARG A 719 -15.84 -10.62 6.14
CA ARG A 719 -16.48 -11.34 5.04
C ARG A 719 -15.84 -10.96 3.70
N SER A 720 -15.91 -11.88 2.75
CA SER A 720 -15.63 -11.59 1.34
C SER A 720 -16.47 -10.39 0.88
N GLN A 721 -15.82 -9.42 0.24
CA GLN A 721 -16.38 -8.12 -0.12
C GLN A 721 -17.77 -8.18 -0.75
N MET A 722 -18.76 -7.58 -0.08
CA MET A 722 -20.05 -7.25 -0.68
C MET A 722 -19.85 -6.06 -1.62
N THR A 723 -20.08 -6.26 -2.92
CA THR A 723 -19.88 -5.21 -3.94
C THR A 723 -21.13 -4.35 -4.10
N LEU A 724 -21.14 -3.17 -3.47
CA LEU A 724 -22.25 -2.22 -3.61
C LEU A 724 -22.14 -1.45 -4.92
N SER A 725 -22.99 -1.87 -5.86
CA SER A 725 -23.11 -1.35 -7.22
C SER A 725 -23.63 0.08 -7.31
N THR A 726 -23.00 0.91 -8.16
CA THR A 726 -23.34 2.34 -8.32
C THR A 726 -24.24 2.77 -9.53
N GLY A 727 -24.74 1.89 -10.45
CA GLY A 727 -25.36 2.24 -11.81
C GLY A 727 -24.78 1.69 -13.21
N LEU A 728 -23.76 2.25 -13.95
CA LEU A 728 -22.66 1.55 -14.76
C LEU A 728 -21.43 2.40 -15.32
N ASN A 729 -20.12 2.15 -15.01
CA ASN A 729 -18.82 2.88 -15.38
C ASN A 729 -18.11 3.81 -14.33
N SER A 730 -18.02 3.53 -13.01
CA SER A 730 -17.82 4.64 -12.02
C SER A 730 -16.40 5.08 -11.68
N HIS A 731 -15.42 4.18 -11.70
CA HIS A 731 -14.04 4.33 -11.23
C HIS A 731 -13.92 4.97 -9.82
N PRO A 732 -14.54 4.39 -8.77
CA PRO A 732 -14.51 4.81 -7.36
C PRO A 732 -13.13 5.27 -6.89
N VAL A 733 -12.99 6.45 -6.31
CA VAL A 733 -11.69 7.00 -5.87
C VAL A 733 -11.58 7.15 -4.38
N SER A 734 -12.69 7.37 -3.67
CA SER A 734 -12.63 7.53 -2.24
C SER A 734 -13.96 7.19 -1.59
N VAL A 735 -13.93 6.88 -0.30
CA VAL A 735 -15.08 6.44 0.50
C VAL A 735 -15.00 7.04 1.89
N THR A 736 -16.15 7.26 2.49
CA THR A 736 -16.27 7.70 3.89
C THR A 736 -17.61 7.23 4.47
N ILE A 737 -17.71 7.22 5.80
CA ILE A 737 -18.80 6.56 6.55
C ILE A 737 -19.28 7.49 7.66
N SER A 738 -20.59 7.58 7.85
CA SER A 738 -21.24 8.05 9.09
C SER A 738 -22.76 7.82 8.99
N ASP A 739 -23.51 8.14 10.04
CA ASP A 739 -24.98 8.22 9.99
C ASP A 739 -25.40 9.49 9.20
N PHE A 740 -25.54 9.36 7.88
CA PHE A 740 -25.81 10.48 6.97
C PHE A 740 -27.29 10.81 6.84
N ASN A 741 -28.18 9.85 7.10
CA ASN A 741 -29.62 10.05 7.12
C ASN A 741 -30.15 10.39 8.55
N GLY A 742 -29.43 9.94 9.58
CA GLY A 742 -29.69 10.22 10.98
C GLY A 742 -30.73 9.29 11.63
N ASP A 743 -30.75 8.01 11.23
CA ASP A 743 -31.55 6.95 11.83
C ASP A 743 -30.76 6.05 12.80
N THR A 744 -29.55 6.47 13.17
CA THR A 744 -28.57 5.77 14.04
C THR A 744 -27.96 4.52 13.40
N GLN A 745 -27.82 4.50 12.08
CA GLN A 745 -27.19 3.42 11.32
C GLN A 745 -26.14 4.02 10.37
N LEU A 746 -24.98 3.36 10.19
CA LEU A 746 -23.91 3.95 9.39
C LEU A 746 -24.14 3.75 7.88
N ASP A 747 -24.16 4.88 7.17
CA ASP A 747 -24.31 5.02 5.73
C ASP A 747 -22.94 5.19 5.05
N ILE A 748 -22.89 4.95 3.73
CA ILE A 748 -21.65 5.02 2.95
C ILE A 748 -21.75 6.08 1.86
N ALA A 749 -20.73 6.95 1.79
CA ALA A 749 -20.58 7.92 0.71
C ALA A 749 -19.32 7.65 -0.14
N VAL A 750 -19.46 7.72 -1.47
CA VAL A 750 -18.48 7.21 -2.44
C VAL A 750 -18.14 8.24 -3.51
N ALA A 751 -16.91 8.74 -3.55
CA ALA A 751 -16.39 9.47 -4.70
C ALA A 751 -15.98 8.50 -5.84
N ASN A 752 -16.19 8.87 -7.10
CA ASN A 752 -16.08 8.02 -8.29
C ASN A 752 -15.56 8.81 -9.51
N PHE A 753 -14.53 8.37 -10.23
CA PHE A 753 -13.78 9.17 -11.22
C PHE A 753 -14.20 9.09 -12.69
N GLY A 754 -14.77 7.98 -13.19
CA GLY A 754 -14.80 7.69 -14.63
C GLY A 754 -16.04 8.19 -15.36
N ARG A 755 -17.23 7.72 -14.94
CA ARG A 755 -18.49 8.44 -15.10
C ARG A 755 -18.56 9.65 -14.16
N LYS A 756 -17.75 9.68 -13.10
CA LYS A 756 -17.42 10.86 -12.28
C LYS A 756 -18.39 11.12 -11.11
N SER A 757 -18.83 10.16 -10.30
CA SER A 757 -19.86 10.42 -9.26
C SER A 757 -19.42 10.73 -7.83
N VAL A 758 -20.34 11.28 -7.06
CA VAL A 758 -20.55 10.84 -5.68
C VAL A 758 -21.65 9.76 -5.71
N GLU A 759 -21.72 8.87 -4.73
CA GLU A 759 -22.90 8.03 -4.49
C GLU A 759 -23.11 7.85 -2.99
N MET A 760 -24.35 7.71 -2.56
CA MET A 760 -24.69 7.31 -1.20
C MET A 760 -25.45 5.99 -1.22
N LEU A 761 -25.13 5.15 -0.24
CA LEU A 761 -25.60 3.78 -0.12
C LEU A 761 -26.05 3.61 1.34
N LEU A 762 -27.35 3.75 1.60
CA LEU A 762 -27.83 3.81 2.99
C LEU A 762 -27.86 2.44 3.65
N GLY A 763 -27.39 2.37 4.89
CA GLY A 763 -27.29 1.17 5.71
C GLY A 763 -28.57 0.92 6.50
N ASN A 764 -29.23 -0.22 6.30
CA ASN A 764 -30.44 -0.58 7.05
C ASN A 764 -30.15 -1.39 8.33
N GLY A 765 -28.89 -1.39 8.82
CA GLY A 765 -28.47 -2.13 10.03
C GLY A 765 -28.79 -3.63 10.01
N ASN A 766 -28.68 -4.26 8.83
CA ASN A 766 -28.97 -5.68 8.62
C ASN A 766 -28.34 -6.24 7.33
N GLU A 767 -27.15 -5.75 6.98
CA GLU A 767 -26.39 -6.10 5.77
C GLU A 767 -27.05 -5.67 4.43
N ALA A 768 -28.29 -5.16 4.44
CA ALA A 768 -28.96 -4.66 3.25
C ALA A 768 -28.70 -3.15 3.05
N PHE A 769 -27.81 -2.84 2.12
CA PHE A 769 -27.58 -1.46 1.67
C PHE A 769 -28.47 -1.14 0.47
N ALA A 770 -29.23 -0.05 0.56
CA ALA A 770 -29.98 0.46 -0.57
C ALA A 770 -29.05 1.32 -1.45
N SER A 771 -28.77 0.88 -2.68
CA SER A 771 -28.42 1.82 -3.76
C SER A 771 -29.69 2.60 -4.07
N GLU A 772 -29.86 3.69 -3.34
CA GLU A 772 -31.09 4.49 -3.34
C GLU A 772 -31.25 5.32 -4.62
N ARG A 773 -30.13 5.72 -5.26
CA ARG A 773 -29.89 6.91 -6.10
C ARG A 773 -28.34 7.07 -6.24
N SER A 774 -27.84 7.98 -7.09
CA SER A 774 -26.40 8.28 -7.25
C SER A 774 -26.14 9.61 -8.00
N TYR A 775 -24.89 10.09 -8.13
CA TYR A 775 -24.55 11.50 -8.43
C TYR A 775 -23.26 11.76 -9.28
N GLU A 776 -23.13 11.43 -10.59
CA GLU A 776 -21.96 11.80 -11.47
C GLU A 776 -21.58 13.28 -11.45
N ILE A 777 -20.63 13.69 -12.29
CA ILE A 777 -20.06 15.00 -12.40
C ILE A 777 -19.91 15.22 -13.93
N ASP A 778 -21.11 15.42 -14.51
CA ASP A 778 -21.46 15.83 -15.90
C ASP A 778 -20.61 17.03 -16.36
N PHE A 779 -20.64 17.38 -17.64
CA PHE A 779 -19.57 18.22 -18.24
C PHE A 779 -18.14 17.59 -18.09
N GLY A 780 -17.94 16.56 -17.27
CA GLY A 780 -17.08 15.43 -17.62
C GLY A 780 -15.75 15.31 -16.87
N CYS A 781 -15.73 15.60 -15.58
CA CYS A 781 -14.49 15.80 -14.83
C CYS A 781 -14.49 15.17 -13.43
N ALA A 782 -13.36 14.62 -13.00
CA ALA A 782 -13.35 13.50 -12.07
C ALA A 782 -13.00 13.87 -10.60
N PRO A 783 -13.74 13.37 -9.59
CA PRO A 783 -13.33 13.48 -8.21
C PRO A 783 -12.10 12.63 -7.87
N LEU A 784 -11.52 12.90 -6.70
CA LEU A 784 -10.41 12.14 -6.10
C LEU A 784 -10.68 11.70 -4.65
N VAL A 785 -11.19 12.56 -3.77
CA VAL A 785 -11.30 12.26 -2.32
C VAL A 785 -12.70 12.59 -1.79
N VAL A 786 -13.14 11.84 -0.77
CA VAL A 786 -14.28 12.14 0.10
C VAL A 786 -13.92 11.84 1.58
N ALA A 787 -14.45 12.62 2.51
CA ALA A 787 -14.27 12.49 3.96
C ALA A 787 -15.56 12.95 4.69
N SER A 788 -15.79 12.53 5.94
CA SER A 788 -16.96 12.90 6.76
C SER A 788 -16.59 13.26 8.21
N GLY A 789 -17.51 13.91 8.90
CA GLY A 789 -17.42 14.31 10.31
C GLY A 789 -18.62 15.17 10.73
N ASP A 790 -18.82 15.35 12.03
CA ASP A 790 -19.79 16.30 12.60
C ASP A 790 -19.18 17.71 12.56
N PHE A 791 -19.43 18.47 11.48
CA PHE A 791 -18.81 19.79 11.28
C PHE A 791 -19.70 20.95 11.77
N ASN A 792 -20.91 20.67 12.27
CA ASN A 792 -21.84 21.67 12.81
C ASN A 792 -22.21 21.44 14.30
N ASN A 793 -21.78 20.32 14.89
CA ASN A 793 -21.99 19.91 16.28
C ASN A 793 -23.46 19.54 16.60
N ASP A 794 -24.25 19.10 15.60
CA ASP A 794 -25.64 18.65 15.76
C ASP A 794 -25.78 17.15 16.09
N ARG A 795 -24.68 16.40 16.00
CA ARG A 795 -24.54 14.93 16.21
C ARG A 795 -24.95 14.03 15.05
N ARG A 796 -25.00 14.57 13.84
CA ARG A 796 -24.94 13.81 12.57
C ARG A 796 -23.55 14.00 11.96
N SER A 797 -23.37 13.73 10.68
CA SER A 797 -22.12 14.08 9.99
C SER A 797 -22.36 14.47 8.55
N GLU A 798 -21.58 15.42 8.05
CA GLU A 798 -21.61 15.86 6.67
C GLU A 798 -20.45 15.22 5.88
N ILE A 799 -20.38 15.54 4.59
CA ILE A 799 -19.46 14.93 3.64
C ILE A 799 -18.68 16.03 2.89
N ARG A 800 -17.38 15.85 2.64
CA ARG A 800 -16.51 16.84 1.97
C ARG A 800 -15.60 16.16 0.94
N LEU A 801 -15.33 16.79 -0.21
CA LEU A 801 -14.68 16.16 -1.36
C LEU A 801 -13.61 17.03 -2.09
N TYR A 802 -12.61 16.36 -2.69
CA TYR A 802 -11.50 17.01 -3.41
C TYR A 802 -11.20 16.32 -4.76
N LYS A 803 -10.61 17.06 -5.72
CA LYS A 803 -10.43 16.67 -7.14
C LYS A 803 -9.16 17.31 -7.75
N TYR A 804 -8.84 17.10 -9.05
CA TYR A 804 -7.58 17.55 -9.66
C TYR A 804 -7.65 17.71 -11.20
N TYR A 805 -6.95 18.70 -11.80
CA TYR A 805 -6.70 18.80 -13.26
C TYR A 805 -5.26 19.16 -13.68
N VAL A 806 -4.87 18.69 -14.87
CA VAL A 806 -3.57 18.95 -15.52
C VAL A 806 -3.67 20.11 -16.52
N THR A 807 -2.73 21.07 -16.50
CA THR A 807 -2.61 22.12 -17.53
C THR A 807 -1.46 21.86 -18.52
N LYS A 808 -1.57 22.44 -19.72
CA LYS A 808 -0.91 21.95 -20.95
C LYS A 808 0.48 22.55 -21.21
N LEU A 809 1.42 22.34 -20.29
CA LEU A 809 2.83 22.76 -20.44
C LEU A 809 3.81 21.58 -20.43
N GLY A 810 4.04 20.98 -21.60
CA GLY A 810 5.30 20.31 -21.99
C GLY A 810 5.78 19.05 -21.24
N PHE A 811 5.31 18.76 -20.03
CA PHE A 811 5.79 17.67 -19.18
C PHE A 811 4.91 16.43 -19.25
N ASN A 812 5.49 15.27 -18.94
CA ASN A 812 4.88 13.96 -19.18
C ASN A 812 4.00 13.53 -17.99
N VAL A 813 2.78 13.07 -18.26
CA VAL A 813 1.70 12.99 -17.27
C VAL A 813 1.49 11.56 -16.79
N GLN A 814 2.06 11.18 -15.63
CA GLN A 814 1.76 9.92 -14.94
C GLN A 814 1.75 9.98 -13.40
N ASN A 815 2.13 11.09 -12.76
CA ASN A 815 2.06 11.22 -11.29
C ASN A 815 0.98 12.24 -10.88
N LEU A 816 -0.24 11.73 -10.68
CA LEU A 816 -1.22 12.34 -9.76
C LEU A 816 -1.19 11.48 -8.49
N LEU A 817 -0.89 12.09 -7.34
CA LEU A 817 -1.20 11.46 -6.06
C LEU A 817 -2.63 11.80 -5.64
N LEU A 818 -3.20 10.91 -4.84
CA LEU A 818 -4.42 11.13 -4.07
C LEU A 818 -4.00 11.66 -2.69
N PHE A 819 -4.58 12.76 -2.23
CA PHE A 819 -4.25 13.35 -0.92
C PHE A 819 -5.46 13.31 -0.02
N ILE A 820 -5.48 12.33 0.89
CA ILE A 820 -6.51 12.21 1.92
C ILE A 820 -6.10 13.09 3.09
N PHE A 821 -6.97 14.03 3.42
CA PHE A 821 -6.89 14.82 4.64
C PHE A 821 -7.29 13.93 5.82
N SER A 822 -6.34 13.66 6.71
CA SER A 822 -6.55 12.89 7.93
C SER A 822 -7.24 13.72 9.02
N SER A 823 -8.47 14.17 8.77
CA SER A 823 -9.34 14.75 9.81
C SER A 823 -9.96 13.66 10.69
N THR A 824 -9.12 12.74 11.17
CA THR A 824 -9.48 11.61 12.04
C THR A 824 -8.75 11.76 13.37
N THR A 825 -8.97 12.89 14.04
CA THR A 825 -8.65 13.06 15.46
C THR A 825 -9.54 12.12 16.27
N ILE A 826 -9.04 10.93 16.58
CA ILE A 826 -9.67 10.04 17.57
C ILE A 826 -9.49 10.71 18.93
N LEU A 827 -10.50 11.46 19.37
CA LEU A 827 -10.63 11.88 20.76
C LEU A 827 -10.75 10.61 21.61
N SER A 828 -9.77 10.38 22.46
CA SER A 828 -9.75 9.19 23.32
C SER A 828 -10.94 9.19 24.28
N PRO A 829 -11.71 8.09 24.38
CA PRO A 829 -12.81 8.02 25.32
C PRO A 829 -12.25 7.95 26.75
N SER A 830 -12.38 9.05 27.51
CA SER A 830 -11.94 9.11 28.91
C SER A 830 -12.74 8.12 29.77
N PHE A 831 -12.14 6.97 30.11
CA PHE A 831 -12.75 6.01 31.03
C PHE A 831 -12.96 6.61 32.43
N GLY A 832 -14.12 6.32 33.03
CA GLY A 832 -14.50 6.66 34.41
C GLY A 832 -15.36 5.57 35.03
#